data_AF-V9FEG9-F1
#
_entry.id   AF-V9FEG9-F1
#
_cell.length_a   1.000
_cell.length_b   1.000
_cell.length_c   1.000
_cell.angle_alpha   90.00
_cell.angle_beta   90.00
_cell.angle_gamma   90.00
#
_symmetry.space_group_name_H-M   'P 1'
#
loop_
_entity.id
_entity.type
_entity.pdbx_description
1 polymer ?
#
loop_
_entity_poly.entity_id
_entity_poly.type
_entity_poly.pdbx_seq_one_letter_code
_entity_poly.pdbx_strand_id
1 'polypeptide(L)'
;MTRLLHRIAGFAVLAWATIANAQSLLNTSTPGIQDIDFGVGCGESVDYPTFTDDSTTQPRFAYTVSNSLAQFISVHFTNFNLPRTDYVQIRAANANDPEKTVLRYNGGDTSGAFYSTALQTTSIVVELFTASTDPSVGAQPVNTFLCMGFTVDNYRFLAQPANNVLSKLEEVCGADESQQAVCYVADVNAFKAAGAVARLLIHKSTGSFFCTGWLVGSEGHLMTNHHCISQQAHASNTEFEFKAQGATCSTNCNRGMACGGAVRARSSTLIYADAALDYALVKLPINLSGEYGYLQMRETGAVLSERIYIPQHPAGWGKRIAIKTDNGWGTVTSLTRSGCARDQVAYMLDTQGGSSGSPVLAWSDNTVVALHHCGGCPNTAINSNKLINDMRTRNILPESAVYSGATLAPTSAPTTSPPTQPPTSAPAPTTKTKVDGTITSTATFTSVDYVDFNLASEAAVELDILSMEEKTGGGYVDVNGDCNAGYLDSSIVLFSVNTATGAMTAISANDNAPNGYGSADGSISNVDSYLYVKLSAGNYRLAVSTSGLTPTQAANKQMPLSPNVRVCDKGTSNYGSYRLTISTSAAVTTTAPGSYIGSQCNVVAPNAPYRQCPYHREAALAYATGVEGSIIRRQSTVSVDYIPFTLPAFNRITVEIASYGSTDGNIFMDVNGNCQSAYIDAVAYLFKANSAGLSAADLVNSGDDDDNFVKRTHYRSISFRDPFMSLALPKGNYVLVVGRYPLSLEDAIARTSSTSVDKLTPESCGKKSDRGNYLAILSSADKMNITSPRSFSGSRCPSSVGKQVCTA
;
A
#
# COMPACT_ATOMS: atom_id res chain seq x y z
N MET A 1 36.33 -34.16 -48.95
CA MET A 1 35.92 -35.58 -48.93
C MET A 1 36.01 -36.07 -47.48
N THR A 2 34.98 -36.80 -46.98
CA THR A 2 35.05 -37.93 -45.98
C THR A 2 35.87 -37.79 -44.68
N ARG A 3 35.54 -38.33 -43.48
CA ARG A 3 34.49 -39.18 -42.86
C ARG A 3 34.84 -39.24 -41.34
N LEU A 4 34.05 -39.64 -40.33
CA LEU A 4 32.62 -39.93 -40.07
C LEU A 4 32.41 -39.87 -38.52
N LEU A 5 31.18 -40.01 -38.00
CA LEU A 5 30.90 -40.18 -36.56
C LEU A 5 31.09 -41.62 -36.04
N HIS A 6 31.19 -41.75 -34.70
CA HIS A 6 30.55 -42.69 -33.74
C HIS A 6 31.55 -43.12 -32.63
N ARG A 7 31.34 -43.05 -31.30
CA ARG A 7 30.26 -43.34 -30.31
C ARG A 7 30.47 -44.68 -29.56
N ILE A 8 30.42 -44.59 -28.21
CA ILE A 8 29.93 -45.58 -27.20
C ILE A 8 30.93 -46.33 -26.29
N ALA A 9 30.74 -46.06 -24.99
CA ALA A 9 30.85 -46.86 -23.74
C ALA A 9 32.15 -47.54 -23.27
N GLY A 10 32.47 -47.24 -21.99
CA GLY A 10 32.97 -48.18 -20.99
C GLY A 10 32.21 -47.96 -19.67
N PHE A 11 31.50 -48.97 -19.19
CA PHE A 11 30.73 -48.94 -17.93
C PHE A 11 31.58 -49.41 -16.74
N ALA A 12 31.38 -48.84 -15.57
CA ALA A 12 31.62 -49.52 -14.28
C ALA A 12 30.59 -49.03 -13.26
N VAL A 13 29.86 -49.99 -12.65
CA VAL A 13 28.79 -49.77 -11.66
C VAL A 13 29.03 -50.72 -10.50
N LEU A 14 28.84 -50.24 -9.27
CA LEU A 14 28.44 -50.94 -8.02
C LEU A 14 28.34 -49.85 -6.93
N ALA A 15 27.14 -49.36 -6.57
CA ALA A 15 26.20 -49.93 -5.61
C ALA A 15 26.77 -49.93 -4.16
N TRP A 16 26.45 -48.92 -3.34
CA TRP A 16 25.25 -48.81 -2.47
C TRP A 16 25.38 -49.52 -1.10
N ALA A 17 25.43 -48.75 0.00
CA ALA A 17 24.56 -48.92 1.17
C ALA A 17 24.79 -47.83 2.26
N THR A 18 23.67 -47.31 2.79
CA THR A 18 23.47 -46.76 4.16
C THR A 18 24.47 -45.77 4.77
N ILE A 19 24.13 -44.47 4.76
CA ILE A 19 23.60 -43.83 5.97
C ILE A 19 22.37 -42.98 5.57
N ALA A 20 21.18 -43.42 5.98
CA ALA A 20 20.02 -42.56 6.05
C ALA A 20 19.83 -42.20 7.53
N ASN A 21 20.03 -40.92 7.87
CA ASN A 21 19.40 -40.17 8.97
C ASN A 21 20.18 -38.88 9.27
N ALA A 22 19.78 -37.80 8.61
CA ALA A 22 19.96 -36.41 9.09
C ALA A 22 18.93 -35.46 8.42
N GLN A 23 17.72 -35.95 8.12
CA GLN A 23 16.58 -35.07 7.84
C GLN A 23 15.92 -34.66 9.17
N SER A 24 16.56 -33.75 9.89
CA SER A 24 15.91 -33.00 10.99
C SER A 24 16.81 -31.84 11.42
N LEU A 25 16.62 -30.69 10.77
CA LEU A 25 16.73 -29.33 11.33
C LEU A 25 16.37 -28.39 10.18
N LEU A 26 15.07 -28.34 9.88
CA LEU A 26 14.49 -27.36 8.99
C LEU A 26 14.69 -25.99 9.63
N ASN A 27 15.47 -25.11 8.98
CA ASN A 27 15.59 -23.72 9.42
C ASN A 27 14.33 -22.93 8.99
N THR A 28 13.19 -23.28 9.59
CA THR A 28 11.89 -22.62 9.40
C THR A 28 11.77 -21.41 10.31
N SER A 29 12.66 -20.42 10.13
CA SER A 29 12.55 -19.12 10.80
C SER A 29 11.41 -18.30 10.20
N THR A 30 10.19 -18.74 10.48
CA THR A 30 8.95 -18.03 10.21
C THR A 30 9.02 -16.66 10.90
N PRO A 31 8.79 -15.53 10.18
CA PRO A 31 8.99 -14.20 10.75
C PRO A 31 8.24 -13.99 12.08
N GLY A 32 8.97 -13.51 13.09
CA GLY A 32 8.40 -13.21 14.41
C GLY A 32 8.18 -14.40 15.34
N ILE A 33 8.67 -15.60 15.00
CA ILE A 33 8.75 -16.76 15.92
C ILE A 33 10.21 -16.98 16.30
N GLN A 34 10.48 -17.25 17.57
CA GLN A 34 11.74 -17.86 17.99
C GLN A 34 11.47 -18.99 18.99
N ASP A 35 12.05 -20.16 18.70
CA ASP A 35 12.01 -21.33 19.56
C ASP A 35 12.95 -21.12 20.77
N ILE A 36 12.49 -21.56 21.94
CA ILE A 36 13.21 -21.53 23.22
C ILE A 36 12.76 -22.76 24.01
N ASP A 37 13.58 -23.26 24.93
CA ASP A 37 13.24 -24.45 25.71
C ASP A 37 13.51 -24.17 27.19
N PHE A 38 12.44 -23.98 27.96
CA PHE A 38 12.51 -23.87 29.41
C PHE A 38 11.19 -24.24 30.07
N GLY A 39 11.26 -24.72 31.31
CA GLY A 39 10.09 -24.97 32.13
C GLY A 39 10.44 -25.40 33.55
N VAL A 40 9.41 -25.83 34.28
CA VAL A 40 9.51 -26.36 35.65
C VAL A 40 8.55 -27.54 35.76
N GLY A 41 9.00 -28.67 36.32
CA GLY A 41 8.22 -29.90 36.38
C GLY A 41 8.11 -30.60 35.02
N CYS A 42 7.10 -31.43 34.80
CA CYS A 42 6.80 -32.05 33.49
C CYS A 42 7.93 -32.77 32.70
N GLY A 43 9.06 -33.09 33.34
CA GLY A 43 10.24 -33.69 32.66
C GLY A 43 11.31 -32.67 32.25
N GLU A 44 11.11 -31.39 32.58
CA GLU A 44 12.05 -30.28 32.41
C GLU A 44 13.31 -30.45 33.29
N SER A 45 14.34 -29.67 32.98
CA SER A 45 15.60 -29.66 33.76
C SER A 45 15.48 -29.09 35.18
N VAL A 46 14.35 -28.47 35.52
CA VAL A 46 14.05 -27.93 36.86
C VAL A 46 12.84 -28.65 37.43
N ASP A 47 13.03 -29.41 38.51
CA ASP A 47 11.93 -30.10 39.21
C ASP A 47 10.88 -29.12 39.77
N TYR A 48 9.63 -29.57 39.83
CA TYR A 48 8.58 -28.80 40.51
C TYR A 48 8.81 -28.81 42.03
N PRO A 49 8.76 -27.66 42.74
CA PRO A 49 8.89 -27.63 44.18
C PRO A 49 7.68 -28.28 44.86
N THR A 50 7.80 -29.55 45.26
CA THR A 50 6.70 -30.35 45.83
C THR A 50 6.39 -30.03 47.29
N PHE A 51 7.30 -29.36 48.00
CA PHE A 51 7.15 -28.94 49.39
C PHE A 51 7.64 -27.49 49.54
N THR A 52 6.79 -26.66 50.13
CA THR A 52 7.03 -25.22 50.35
C THR A 52 6.71 -24.88 51.79
N ASP A 53 7.70 -24.30 52.49
CA ASP A 53 7.67 -23.97 53.91
C ASP A 53 6.96 -22.64 54.20
N ASP A 54 6.96 -21.71 53.24
CA ASP A 54 6.20 -20.46 53.27
C ASP A 54 5.69 -20.08 51.87
N SER A 55 4.65 -19.25 51.80
CA SER A 55 4.29 -18.55 50.56
C SER A 55 5.35 -17.49 50.24
N THR A 56 6.35 -17.84 49.42
CA THR A 56 7.53 -16.99 49.26
C THR A 56 7.20 -15.68 48.54
N THR A 57 7.63 -14.55 49.10
CA THR A 57 7.57 -13.23 48.44
C THR A 57 8.52 -13.10 47.25
N GLN A 58 9.42 -14.07 47.09
CA GLN A 58 10.33 -14.24 45.96
C GLN A 58 9.86 -15.39 45.05
N PRO A 59 10.12 -15.33 43.73
CA PRO A 59 9.78 -16.41 42.82
C PRO A 59 10.65 -17.66 43.08
N ARG A 60 10.06 -18.86 42.89
CA ARG A 60 10.76 -20.15 42.99
C ARG A 60 11.55 -20.51 41.72
N PHE A 61 11.17 -19.90 40.60
CA PHE A 61 11.85 -20.00 39.31
C PHE A 61 11.68 -18.66 38.58
N ALA A 62 12.69 -18.23 37.84
CA ALA A 62 12.63 -17.06 36.97
C ALA A 62 13.46 -17.29 35.70
N TYR A 63 12.88 -16.98 34.54
CA TYR A 63 13.57 -17.03 33.24
C TYR A 63 13.34 -15.74 32.46
N THR A 64 14.39 -15.17 31.90
CA THR A 64 14.33 -13.91 31.14
C THR A 64 14.37 -14.18 29.64
N VAL A 65 13.31 -13.80 28.92
CA VAL A 65 13.27 -13.80 27.45
C VAL A 65 13.56 -12.39 26.96
N SER A 66 14.57 -12.22 26.10
CA SER A 66 14.99 -10.90 25.57
C SER A 66 15.21 -10.95 24.07
N ASN A 67 14.65 -9.97 23.35
CA ASN A 67 14.80 -9.84 21.90
C ASN A 67 14.78 -8.36 21.49
N SER A 68 15.88 -7.85 20.94
CA SER A 68 16.03 -6.44 20.55
C SER A 68 15.21 -6.03 19.31
N LEU A 69 14.62 -6.98 18.60
CA LEU A 69 13.73 -6.76 17.45
C LEU A 69 12.24 -6.85 17.82
N ALA A 70 11.91 -7.22 19.06
CA ALA A 70 10.53 -7.43 19.50
C ALA A 70 9.70 -6.13 19.45
N GLN A 71 8.51 -6.21 18.84
CA GLN A 71 7.44 -5.23 19.02
C GLN A 71 6.60 -5.54 20.27
N PHE A 72 6.55 -6.81 20.64
CA PHE A 72 5.95 -7.37 21.85
C PHE A 72 6.65 -8.69 22.18
N ILE A 73 6.36 -9.29 23.34
CA ILE A 73 6.67 -10.70 23.60
C ILE A 73 5.41 -11.43 24.11
N SER A 74 5.08 -12.55 23.47
CA SER A 74 4.09 -13.54 23.93
C SER A 74 4.74 -14.92 23.92
N VAL A 75 4.74 -15.62 25.06
CA VAL A 75 5.32 -16.98 25.19
C VAL A 75 4.25 -18.04 24.99
N HIS A 76 4.61 -19.15 24.36
CA HIS A 76 3.74 -20.30 24.18
C HIS A 76 4.00 -21.32 25.28
N PHE A 77 3.00 -21.59 26.12
CA PHE A 77 3.03 -22.71 27.04
C PHE A 77 2.44 -23.94 26.35
N THR A 78 2.94 -25.14 26.68
CA THR A 78 2.41 -26.43 26.17
C THR A 78 1.86 -27.33 27.28
N ASN A 79 2.62 -27.48 28.37
CA ASN A 79 2.34 -28.42 29.47
C ASN A 79 1.86 -27.72 30.76
N PHE A 80 1.14 -26.60 30.67
CA PHE A 80 0.78 -25.83 31.85
C PHE A 80 -0.24 -26.56 32.74
N ASN A 81 0.14 -26.94 33.96
CA ASN A 81 -0.73 -27.59 34.94
C ASN A 81 -0.12 -27.43 36.34
N LEU A 82 -0.60 -26.42 37.08
CA LEU A 82 -0.09 -26.06 38.40
C LEU A 82 -1.10 -26.46 39.50
N PRO A 83 -0.68 -26.51 40.78
CA PRO A 83 -1.59 -26.45 41.91
C PRO A 83 -2.52 -25.24 41.85
N ARG A 84 -3.73 -25.36 42.40
CA ARG A 84 -4.81 -24.36 42.25
C ARG A 84 -4.38 -22.92 42.64
N THR A 85 -3.56 -22.79 43.67
CA THR A 85 -3.10 -21.53 44.27
C THR A 85 -1.80 -20.99 43.67
N ASP A 86 -1.10 -21.80 42.90
CA ASP A 86 0.21 -21.48 42.35
C ASP A 86 0.04 -20.79 41.00
N TYR A 87 0.97 -19.91 40.65
CA TYR A 87 0.84 -19.09 39.45
C TYR A 87 2.18 -18.79 38.77
N VAL A 88 2.10 -18.68 37.44
CA VAL A 88 3.15 -18.03 36.66
C VAL A 88 2.79 -16.55 36.50
N GLN A 89 3.76 -15.70 36.81
CA GLN A 89 3.74 -14.27 36.56
C GLN A 89 4.60 -13.94 35.35
N ILE A 90 4.13 -13.03 34.50
CA ILE A 90 4.92 -12.49 33.38
C ILE A 90 4.84 -10.98 33.41
N ARG A 91 6.00 -10.32 33.33
CA ARG A 91 6.15 -8.86 33.38
C ARG A 91 7.37 -8.45 32.57
N ALA A 92 7.48 -7.16 32.23
CA ALA A 92 8.74 -6.62 31.72
C ALA A 92 9.89 -6.91 32.70
N ALA A 93 11.03 -7.35 32.17
CA ALA A 93 12.21 -7.67 32.98
C ALA A 93 12.83 -6.40 33.58
N ASN A 94 12.82 -5.31 32.83
CA ASN A 94 13.28 -4.00 33.27
C ASN A 94 12.17 -3.26 34.03
N ALA A 95 12.40 -2.95 35.32
CA ALA A 95 11.45 -2.22 36.15
C ALA A 95 11.09 -0.81 35.61
N ASN A 96 11.96 -0.22 34.77
CA ASN A 96 11.76 1.09 34.15
C ASN A 96 11.09 1.02 32.76
N ASP A 97 10.73 -0.15 32.26
CA ASP A 97 10.05 -0.31 30.96
C ASP A 97 8.70 0.44 30.92
N PRO A 98 8.30 1.10 29.82
CA PRO A 98 6.95 1.67 29.68
C PRO A 98 5.82 0.65 29.87
N GLU A 99 6.03 -0.62 29.53
CA GLU A 99 5.12 -1.72 29.82
C GLU A 99 5.10 -2.03 31.32
N LYS A 100 3.96 -1.74 31.97
CA LYS A 100 3.74 -1.99 33.41
C LYS A 100 2.80 -3.15 33.69
N THR A 101 2.27 -3.80 32.66
CA THR A 101 1.35 -4.92 32.81
C THR A 101 2.04 -6.10 33.47
N VAL A 102 1.43 -6.64 34.52
CA VAL A 102 1.84 -7.88 35.19
C VAL A 102 0.75 -8.91 34.92
N LEU A 103 1.06 -9.87 34.06
CA LEU A 103 0.21 -11.00 33.75
C LEU A 103 0.33 -12.04 34.87
N ARG A 104 -0.78 -12.70 35.20
CA ARG A 104 -0.81 -13.80 36.15
C ARG A 104 -1.70 -14.92 35.61
N TYR A 105 -1.17 -16.14 35.62
CA TYR A 105 -1.84 -17.37 35.19
C TYR A 105 -1.84 -18.34 36.38
N ASN A 106 -2.98 -18.54 37.03
CA ASN A 106 -3.11 -19.44 38.18
C ASN A 106 -3.45 -20.85 37.69
N GLY A 107 -2.98 -21.89 38.39
CA GLY A 107 -3.33 -23.28 38.09
C GLY A 107 -4.84 -23.57 38.17
N GLY A 108 -5.56 -22.83 39.03
CA GLY A 108 -7.02 -22.92 39.15
C GLY A 108 -7.80 -22.47 37.91
N ASP A 109 -7.22 -21.61 37.07
CA ASP A 109 -7.91 -20.91 35.99
C ASP A 109 -7.38 -21.25 34.59
N THR A 110 -6.18 -21.84 34.50
CA THR A 110 -5.44 -22.01 33.24
C THR A 110 -4.75 -23.37 33.21
N SER A 111 -4.88 -24.10 32.10
CA SER A 111 -4.18 -25.37 31.87
C SER A 111 -3.97 -25.68 30.39
N GLY A 112 -3.05 -26.60 30.08
CA GLY A 112 -2.73 -27.05 28.74
C GLY A 112 -1.87 -26.06 27.95
N ALA A 113 -2.09 -26.02 26.63
CA ALA A 113 -1.32 -25.19 25.71
C ALA A 113 -2.02 -23.86 25.39
N PHE A 114 -1.28 -22.74 25.48
CA PHE A 114 -1.80 -21.40 25.18
C PHE A 114 -0.66 -20.39 24.98
N TYR A 115 -0.94 -19.31 24.23
CA TYR A 115 -0.08 -18.12 24.17
C TYR A 115 -0.40 -17.16 25.33
N SER A 116 0.63 -16.61 25.98
CA SER A 116 0.44 -15.50 26.92
C SER A 116 -0.09 -14.27 26.20
N THR A 117 -0.77 -13.36 26.90
CA THR A 117 -0.98 -11.99 26.41
C THR A 117 0.37 -11.37 26.00
N ALA A 118 0.38 -10.69 24.86
CA ALA A 118 1.52 -9.96 24.34
C ALA A 118 1.83 -8.73 25.20
N LEU A 119 3.03 -8.68 25.78
CA LEU A 119 3.56 -7.51 26.50
C LEU A 119 4.39 -6.64 25.56
N GLN A 120 4.21 -5.32 25.57
CA GLN A 120 4.80 -4.39 24.59
C GLN A 120 6.25 -4.00 24.93
N THR A 121 7.09 -4.99 25.22
CA THR A 121 8.49 -4.85 25.63
C THR A 121 9.43 -5.71 24.79
N THR A 122 10.72 -5.40 24.84
CA THR A 122 11.81 -6.21 24.27
C THR A 122 12.40 -7.23 25.25
N SER A 123 11.96 -7.23 26.51
CA SER A 123 12.44 -8.19 27.51
C SER A 123 11.40 -8.46 28.60
N ILE A 124 11.03 -9.72 28.78
CA ILE A 124 10.14 -10.18 29.86
C ILE A 124 10.88 -11.12 30.81
N VAL A 125 10.36 -11.25 32.02
CA VAL A 125 10.69 -12.35 32.93
C VAL A 125 9.44 -13.17 33.20
N VAL A 126 9.58 -14.50 33.13
CA VAL A 126 8.57 -15.50 33.45
C VAL A 126 8.93 -16.11 34.79
N GLU A 127 8.06 -15.95 35.79
CA GLU A 127 8.34 -16.21 37.19
C GLU A 127 7.31 -17.19 37.78
N LEU A 128 7.74 -18.27 38.43
CA LEU A 128 6.84 -19.18 39.18
C LEU A 128 6.74 -18.76 40.64
N PHE A 129 5.52 -18.64 41.15
CA PHE A 129 5.23 -18.45 42.56
C PHE A 129 4.33 -19.57 43.08
N THR A 130 4.62 -20.04 44.29
CA THR A 130 3.95 -21.17 44.93
C THR A 130 3.41 -20.78 46.30
N ALA A 131 2.23 -21.26 46.65
CA ALA A 131 1.69 -21.18 48.01
C ALA A 131 2.38 -22.19 48.95
N SER A 132 2.09 -22.13 50.25
CA SER A 132 2.48 -23.17 51.19
C SER A 132 1.64 -24.45 50.97
N THR A 133 2.31 -25.61 50.98
CA THR A 133 1.70 -26.92 50.78
C THR A 133 1.36 -27.60 52.12
N ASP A 134 0.30 -28.42 52.16
CA ASP A 134 0.09 -29.34 53.28
C ASP A 134 1.26 -30.34 53.36
N PRO A 135 2.06 -30.37 54.46
CA PRO A 135 3.22 -31.24 54.55
C PRO A 135 2.91 -32.75 54.48
N SER A 136 1.65 -33.14 54.71
CA SER A 136 1.20 -34.54 54.65
C SER A 136 0.82 -35.03 53.25
N VAL A 137 0.62 -34.12 52.28
CA VAL A 137 0.17 -34.43 50.91
C VAL A 137 1.08 -33.83 49.82
N GLY A 138 1.79 -32.74 50.12
CA GLY A 138 2.62 -32.00 49.16
C GLY A 138 1.80 -31.23 48.11
N ALA A 139 2.49 -30.62 47.14
CA ALA A 139 1.87 -29.95 46.01
C ALA A 139 1.08 -30.94 45.13
N GLN A 140 -0.15 -30.59 44.77
CA GLN A 140 -1.03 -31.39 43.92
C GLN A 140 -1.54 -30.54 42.74
N PRO A 141 -1.37 -30.97 41.48
CA PRO A 141 -1.86 -30.23 40.32
C PRO A 141 -3.40 -30.24 40.26
N VAL A 142 -3.99 -29.27 39.57
CA VAL A 142 -5.45 -29.24 39.34
C VAL A 142 -5.92 -30.44 38.51
N ASN A 143 -5.10 -30.91 37.56
CA ASN A 143 -5.34 -32.16 36.86
C ASN A 143 -4.27 -33.21 37.24
N THR A 144 -4.65 -34.20 38.04
CA THR A 144 -3.77 -35.28 38.52
C THR A 144 -3.43 -36.34 37.46
N PHE A 145 -4.06 -36.30 36.28
CA PHE A 145 -3.71 -37.15 35.13
C PHE A 145 -2.66 -36.52 34.21
N LEU A 146 -2.31 -35.24 34.43
CA LEU A 146 -1.26 -34.53 33.70
C LEU A 146 -0.06 -34.32 34.61
N CYS A 147 1.12 -34.14 34.01
CA CYS A 147 2.31 -33.76 34.77
C CYS A 147 2.10 -32.41 35.48
N MET A 148 2.70 -32.24 36.65
CA MET A 148 2.69 -30.95 37.37
C MET A 148 3.84 -30.10 36.85
N GLY A 149 3.56 -28.86 36.43
CA GLY A 149 4.56 -27.97 35.86
C GLY A 149 4.07 -27.04 34.76
N PHE A 150 5.03 -26.55 33.97
CA PHE A 150 4.82 -25.91 32.67
C PHE A 150 6.09 -26.04 31.82
N THR A 151 5.91 -26.02 30.50
CA THR A 151 6.97 -25.94 29.47
C THR A 151 6.67 -24.77 28.57
N VAL A 152 7.70 -24.04 28.11
CA VAL A 152 7.66 -23.01 27.07
C VAL A 152 8.57 -23.43 25.94
N ASP A 153 8.01 -23.59 24.73
CA ASP A 153 8.68 -24.14 23.54
C ASP A 153 9.03 -23.07 22.48
N ASN A 154 8.38 -21.90 22.53
CA ASN A 154 8.66 -20.77 21.66
C ASN A 154 8.08 -19.46 22.21
N TYR A 155 8.46 -18.35 21.60
CA TYR A 155 7.78 -17.07 21.76
C TYR A 155 7.56 -16.33 20.44
N ARG A 156 6.55 -15.47 20.45
CA ARG A 156 6.18 -14.57 19.36
C ARG A 156 6.68 -13.17 19.68
N PHE A 157 7.34 -12.52 18.71
CA PHE A 157 7.97 -11.21 18.91
C PHE A 157 7.70 -10.16 17.82
N LEU A 158 7.21 -10.59 16.66
CA LEU A 158 6.69 -9.73 15.60
C LEU A 158 5.36 -10.27 15.10
N ALA A 159 4.53 -9.39 14.55
CA ALA A 159 3.37 -9.74 13.78
C ALA A 159 3.34 -8.93 12.48
N GLN A 160 2.74 -9.52 11.45
CA GLN A 160 2.60 -8.95 10.11
C GLN A 160 1.12 -8.86 9.72
N PRO A 161 0.74 -8.08 8.71
CA PRO A 161 -0.59 -8.15 8.13
C PRO A 161 -1.06 -9.56 7.74
N ALA A 162 -2.31 -9.90 8.01
CA ALA A 162 -2.91 -11.15 7.54
C ALA A 162 -3.24 -11.10 6.03
N ASN A 163 -2.28 -11.42 5.18
CA ASN A 163 -2.50 -11.39 3.73
C ASN A 163 -2.77 -12.79 3.17
N ASN A 164 -3.73 -12.91 2.25
CA ASN A 164 -3.91 -14.08 1.38
C ASN A 164 -3.52 -13.75 -0.07
N VAL A 165 -3.46 -14.73 -0.97
CA VAL A 165 -2.99 -14.53 -2.37
C VAL A 165 -3.80 -13.46 -3.13
N LEU A 166 -5.06 -13.24 -2.77
CA LEU A 166 -5.97 -12.23 -3.33
C LEU A 166 -5.99 -10.91 -2.54
N SER A 167 -5.63 -10.91 -1.24
CA SER A 167 -5.67 -9.71 -0.38
C SER A 167 -4.33 -8.99 -0.18
N LYS A 168 -3.25 -9.42 -0.86
CA LYS A 168 -1.92 -8.75 -0.88
C LYS A 168 -1.91 -7.28 -1.38
N LEU A 169 -3.06 -6.73 -1.72
CA LEU A 169 -3.24 -5.44 -2.39
C LEU A 169 -3.89 -4.38 -1.47
N GLU A 170 -4.14 -4.65 -0.18
CA GLU A 170 -4.63 -3.58 0.74
C GLU A 170 -3.63 -2.41 0.80
N GLU A 171 -4.05 -1.22 0.36
CA GLU A 171 -3.16 -0.11 0.04
C GLU A 171 -3.75 1.26 0.40
N VAL A 172 -2.86 2.19 0.77
CA VAL A 172 -3.17 3.62 0.95
C VAL A 172 -3.38 4.24 -0.42
N CYS A 173 -4.49 4.94 -0.65
CA CYS A 173 -4.86 5.40 -1.98
C CYS A 173 -4.35 6.81 -2.28
N GLY A 174 -3.02 6.96 -2.16
CA GLY A 174 -2.30 8.23 -2.27
C GLY A 174 -1.56 8.52 -0.97
N ALA A 175 -1.90 9.62 -0.31
CA ALA A 175 -1.50 9.86 1.08
C ALA A 175 -2.44 9.12 2.07
N ASP A 176 -2.04 8.98 3.35
CA ASP A 176 -2.88 8.37 4.38
C ASP A 176 -3.72 9.45 5.09
N GLU A 177 -4.95 9.65 4.63
CA GLU A 177 -5.90 10.62 5.18
C GLU A 177 -6.58 10.13 6.47
N SER A 178 -6.37 8.86 6.85
CA SER A 178 -6.92 8.35 8.10
C SER A 178 -6.32 9.09 9.30
N GLN A 179 -7.09 9.25 10.37
CA GLN A 179 -6.62 9.93 11.58
C GLN A 179 -6.88 9.08 12.82
N GLN A 180 -6.16 9.34 13.91
CA GLN A 180 -6.39 8.66 15.19
C GLN A 180 -7.87 8.78 15.58
N ALA A 181 -8.50 7.70 16.06
CA ALA A 181 -9.94 7.69 16.30
C ALA A 181 -10.43 8.86 17.19
N VAL A 182 -9.61 9.28 18.15
CA VAL A 182 -9.86 10.41 19.05
C VAL A 182 -9.94 11.78 18.35
N CYS A 183 -9.45 11.93 17.11
CA CYS A 183 -9.67 13.14 16.29
C CYS A 183 -11.17 13.37 16.02
N TYR A 184 -11.97 12.31 16.00
CA TYR A 184 -13.38 12.32 15.63
C TYR A 184 -14.33 12.32 16.85
N VAL A 185 -13.85 12.67 18.06
CA VAL A 185 -14.69 12.76 19.27
C VAL A 185 -15.90 13.71 19.10
N ALA A 186 -15.77 14.74 18.26
CA ALA A 186 -16.89 15.63 17.90
C ALA A 186 -17.94 14.95 17.00
N ASP A 187 -17.52 14.01 16.15
CA ASP A 187 -18.38 13.16 15.32
C ASP A 187 -18.89 11.96 16.13
N VAL A 188 -19.71 12.25 17.14
CA VAL A 188 -20.12 11.32 18.22
C VAL A 188 -20.54 9.94 17.71
N ASN A 189 -21.24 9.85 16.57
CA ASN A 189 -21.71 8.59 15.99
C ASN A 189 -20.55 7.71 15.48
N ALA A 190 -19.59 8.30 14.75
CA ALA A 190 -18.43 7.60 14.20
C ALA A 190 -17.47 7.18 15.32
N PHE A 191 -17.21 8.05 16.30
CA PHE A 191 -16.38 7.71 17.45
C PHE A 191 -17.02 6.64 18.34
N LYS A 192 -18.35 6.67 18.54
CA LYS A 192 -19.08 5.63 19.27
C LYS A 192 -19.05 4.29 18.55
N ALA A 193 -19.25 4.26 17.23
CA ALA A 193 -19.12 3.04 16.44
C ALA A 193 -17.71 2.45 16.50
N ALA A 194 -16.69 3.30 16.42
CA ALA A 194 -15.29 2.90 16.59
C ALA A 194 -15.03 2.24 17.96
N GLY A 195 -15.86 2.48 18.99
CA GLY A 195 -15.81 1.80 20.28
C GLY A 195 -15.91 0.28 20.18
N ALA A 196 -16.81 -0.22 19.34
CA ALA A 196 -17.08 -1.65 19.13
C ALA A 196 -16.02 -2.39 18.29
N VAL A 197 -15.01 -1.67 17.79
CA VAL A 197 -13.92 -2.20 16.96
C VAL A 197 -12.71 -2.56 17.81
N ALA A 198 -12.11 -3.72 17.53
CA ALA A 198 -10.96 -4.29 18.21
C ALA A 198 -9.79 -4.53 17.24
N ARG A 199 -8.58 -4.40 17.77
CA ARG A 199 -7.35 -4.93 17.16
C ARG A 199 -7.29 -6.43 17.45
N LEU A 200 -6.97 -7.21 16.42
CA LEU A 200 -6.78 -8.66 16.54
C LEU A 200 -5.29 -8.98 16.38
N LEU A 201 -4.72 -9.73 17.32
CA LEU A 201 -3.41 -10.37 17.19
C LEU A 201 -3.62 -11.88 17.18
N ILE A 202 -3.38 -12.51 16.03
CA ILE A 202 -3.74 -13.89 15.73
C ILE A 202 -2.47 -14.73 15.59
N HIS A 203 -2.24 -15.69 16.48
CA HIS A 203 -1.12 -16.62 16.36
C HIS A 203 -1.51 -17.82 15.51
N LYS A 204 -0.76 -18.05 14.43
CA LYS A 204 -0.88 -19.20 13.53
C LYS A 204 0.44 -19.98 13.55
N SER A 205 0.46 -21.18 12.98
CA SER A 205 1.71 -21.92 12.74
C SER A 205 2.69 -21.16 11.83
N THR A 206 2.17 -20.30 10.96
CA THR A 206 2.92 -19.47 10.00
C THR A 206 3.25 -18.06 10.51
N GLY A 207 3.25 -17.84 11.83
CA GLY A 207 3.62 -16.57 12.46
C GLY A 207 2.46 -15.91 13.20
N SER A 208 2.66 -14.65 13.60
CA SER A 208 1.61 -13.83 14.22
C SER A 208 1.09 -12.80 13.24
N PHE A 209 -0.22 -12.53 13.29
CA PHE A 209 -0.88 -11.71 12.28
C PHE A 209 -1.81 -10.66 12.89
N PHE A 210 -1.79 -9.46 12.32
CA PHE A 210 -2.74 -8.39 12.64
C PHE A 210 -3.96 -8.43 11.71
N CYS A 211 -5.13 -8.22 12.31
CA CYS A 211 -6.40 -7.93 11.64
C CYS A 211 -7.23 -6.94 12.47
N THR A 212 -8.35 -6.50 11.90
CA THR A 212 -9.41 -5.79 12.61
C THR A 212 -10.63 -6.70 12.78
N GLY A 213 -11.40 -6.50 13.85
CA GLY A 213 -12.71 -7.10 14.02
C GLY A 213 -13.65 -6.22 14.85
N TRP A 214 -14.94 -6.54 14.85
CA TRP A 214 -15.96 -5.68 15.48
C TRP A 214 -17.15 -6.45 16.05
N LEU A 215 -17.67 -5.98 17.19
CA LEU A 215 -18.83 -6.60 17.85
C LEU A 215 -20.10 -6.44 17.01
N VAL A 216 -20.76 -7.56 16.71
CA VAL A 216 -21.96 -7.64 15.87
C VAL A 216 -23.14 -8.15 16.69
N GLY A 217 -24.19 -7.34 16.80
CA GLY A 217 -25.38 -7.66 17.60
C GLY A 217 -25.17 -7.68 19.12
N SER A 218 -26.25 -8.02 19.84
CA SER A 218 -26.35 -7.91 21.31
C SER A 218 -25.68 -9.06 22.09
N GLU A 219 -25.22 -10.11 21.42
CA GLU A 219 -24.90 -11.40 22.04
C GLU A 219 -23.39 -11.69 22.24
N GLY A 220 -22.51 -10.69 22.08
CA GLY A 220 -21.06 -10.89 22.22
C GLY A 220 -20.40 -11.66 21.06
N HIS A 221 -21.03 -11.64 19.88
CA HIS A 221 -20.41 -12.11 18.65
C HIS A 221 -19.51 -11.02 18.05
N LEU A 222 -18.46 -11.42 17.35
CA LEU A 222 -17.51 -10.53 16.68
C LEU A 222 -17.28 -11.01 15.24
N MET A 223 -17.22 -10.07 14.31
CA MET A 223 -16.96 -10.32 12.89
C MET A 223 -15.55 -9.87 12.48
N THR A 224 -14.92 -10.63 11.59
CA THR A 224 -13.64 -10.32 10.92
C THR A 224 -13.61 -11.10 9.59
N ASN A 225 -12.47 -11.16 8.87
CA ASN A 225 -12.37 -11.98 7.65
C ASN A 225 -12.09 -13.46 7.92
N HIS A 226 -12.45 -14.31 6.96
CA HIS A 226 -12.04 -15.72 6.97
C HIS A 226 -10.51 -15.86 6.87
N HIS A 227 -9.83 -15.06 6.04
CA HIS A 227 -8.37 -15.12 5.97
C HIS A 227 -7.67 -14.67 7.28
N CYS A 228 -8.34 -13.88 8.12
CA CYS A 228 -7.95 -13.66 9.50
C CYS A 228 -8.16 -14.94 10.33
N ILE A 229 -9.41 -15.40 10.48
CA ILE A 229 -9.80 -16.55 11.33
C ILE A 229 -10.57 -17.60 10.50
N SER A 230 -9.84 -18.51 9.85
CA SER A 230 -10.43 -19.58 9.02
C SER A 230 -10.78 -20.88 9.76
N GLN A 231 -10.31 -21.07 10.99
CA GLN A 231 -10.47 -22.31 11.75
C GLN A 231 -10.43 -22.08 13.26
N GLN A 232 -11.00 -23.00 14.04
CA GLN A 232 -11.06 -22.90 15.51
C GLN A 232 -9.67 -22.72 16.14
N ALA A 233 -8.61 -23.33 15.59
CA ALA A 233 -7.25 -23.14 16.08
C ALA A 233 -6.75 -21.68 15.98
N HIS A 234 -7.24 -20.88 15.02
CA HIS A 234 -6.97 -19.45 14.96
C HIS A 234 -7.82 -18.70 15.99
N ALA A 235 -9.12 -19.02 16.07
CA ALA A 235 -10.07 -18.40 17.01
C ALA A 235 -9.66 -18.60 18.48
N SER A 236 -9.08 -19.75 18.82
CA SER A 236 -8.54 -20.08 20.14
C SER A 236 -7.22 -19.37 20.48
N ASN A 237 -6.50 -18.84 19.48
CA ASN A 237 -5.18 -18.20 19.61
C ASN A 237 -5.23 -16.77 19.08
N THR A 238 -6.26 -16.01 19.45
CA THR A 238 -6.46 -14.61 19.03
C THR A 238 -6.67 -13.72 20.25
N GLU A 239 -5.85 -12.69 20.39
CA GLU A 239 -6.10 -11.59 21.32
C GLU A 239 -7.09 -10.59 20.72
N PHE A 240 -8.09 -10.21 21.51
CA PHE A 240 -9.13 -9.25 21.15
C PHE A 240 -8.96 -7.98 21.99
N GLU A 241 -8.33 -6.96 21.41
CA GLU A 241 -7.92 -5.75 22.12
C GLU A 241 -8.81 -4.55 21.76
N PHE A 242 -9.55 -4.05 22.74
CA PHE A 242 -10.49 -2.93 22.59
C PHE A 242 -9.89 -1.63 23.13
N LYS A 243 -10.30 -0.49 22.56
CA LYS A 243 -9.78 0.86 22.90
C LYS A 243 -8.25 1.01 22.76
N ALA A 244 -7.60 0.22 21.91
CA ALA A 244 -6.21 0.46 21.51
C ALA A 244 -6.15 1.68 20.58
N GLN A 245 -6.00 2.89 21.12
CA GLN A 245 -6.11 4.13 20.36
C GLN A 245 -5.34 5.27 21.01
N GLY A 246 -4.95 6.28 20.22
CA GLY A 246 -4.26 7.47 20.74
C GLY A 246 -5.08 8.22 21.78
N ALA A 247 -4.41 8.78 22.78
CA ALA A 247 -5.03 9.63 23.82
C ALA A 247 -5.39 11.02 23.30
N THR A 248 -4.69 11.50 22.26
CA THR A 248 -4.93 12.77 21.57
C THR A 248 -4.82 12.57 20.06
N CYS A 249 -5.37 13.50 19.28
CA CYS A 249 -5.30 13.43 17.82
C CYS A 249 -3.86 13.46 17.28
N SER A 250 -2.94 14.11 18.01
CA SER A 250 -1.51 14.17 17.73
C SER A 250 -0.69 12.99 18.28
N THR A 251 -1.31 12.01 18.95
CA THR A 251 -0.59 10.83 19.46
C THR A 251 -0.13 9.97 18.28
N ASN A 252 1.18 9.77 18.15
CA ASN A 252 1.72 8.85 17.16
C ASN A 252 1.54 7.40 17.63
N CYS A 253 0.64 6.68 16.94
CA CYS A 253 0.36 5.27 17.18
C CYS A 253 0.79 4.37 16.00
N ASN A 254 1.62 4.89 15.09
CA ASN A 254 1.91 4.28 13.79
C ASN A 254 3.02 3.21 13.89
N ARG A 255 2.83 2.25 14.80
CA ARG A 255 3.68 1.07 15.02
C ARG A 255 2.81 -0.08 15.51
N GLY A 256 3.14 -1.31 15.13
CA GLY A 256 2.49 -2.51 15.67
C GLY A 256 2.38 -2.48 17.19
N MET A 257 1.22 -2.87 17.72
CA MET A 257 0.81 -2.80 19.13
C MET A 257 0.75 -1.40 19.79
N ALA A 258 1.28 -0.33 19.19
CA ALA A 258 1.32 0.98 19.83
C ALA A 258 -0.06 1.53 20.21
N CYS A 259 -0.06 2.40 21.22
CA CYS A 259 -1.26 2.92 21.88
C CYS A 259 -2.19 1.79 22.35
N GLY A 260 -1.65 0.92 23.21
CA GLY A 260 -2.34 -0.25 23.76
C GLY A 260 -3.67 0.07 24.42
N GLY A 261 -4.59 -0.87 24.31
CA GLY A 261 -5.92 -0.85 24.90
C GLY A 261 -6.06 -1.91 25.99
N ALA A 262 -7.28 -2.44 26.14
CA ALA A 262 -7.56 -3.58 27.01
C ALA A 262 -7.71 -4.85 26.17
N VAL A 263 -6.86 -5.85 26.39
CA VAL A 263 -7.07 -7.21 25.87
C VAL A 263 -8.20 -7.87 26.68
N ARG A 264 -9.32 -8.19 26.01
CA ARG A 264 -10.55 -8.66 26.67
C ARG A 264 -10.84 -10.14 26.51
N ALA A 265 -10.28 -10.74 25.47
CA ALA A 265 -10.25 -12.19 25.29
C ALA A 265 -8.94 -12.59 24.63
N ARG A 266 -8.50 -13.83 24.87
CA ARG A 266 -7.33 -14.48 24.24
C ARG A 266 -7.73 -15.67 23.35
N SER A 267 -9.02 -15.98 23.34
CA SER A 267 -9.63 -17.10 22.64
C SER A 267 -11.09 -16.75 22.35
N SER A 268 -11.67 -17.47 21.40
CA SER A 268 -13.07 -17.34 20.98
C SER A 268 -13.54 -18.65 20.36
N THR A 269 -14.84 -18.90 20.38
CA THR A 269 -15.45 -20.02 19.65
C THR A 269 -15.72 -19.58 18.23
N LEU A 270 -15.20 -20.30 17.23
CA LEU A 270 -15.56 -20.08 15.84
C LEU A 270 -16.98 -20.59 15.60
N ILE A 271 -17.90 -19.70 15.25
CA ILE A 271 -19.28 -20.06 14.88
C ILE A 271 -19.32 -20.50 13.42
N TYR A 272 -18.73 -19.69 12.54
CA TYR A 272 -18.58 -20.03 11.12
C TYR A 272 -17.49 -19.18 10.45
N ALA A 273 -16.88 -19.70 9.38
CA ALA A 273 -16.04 -18.92 8.48
C ALA A 273 -16.29 -19.34 7.03
N ASP A 274 -16.45 -18.37 6.13
CA ASP A 274 -16.72 -18.57 4.72
C ASP A 274 -15.58 -18.02 3.85
N ALA A 275 -14.98 -18.88 3.01
CA ALA A 275 -13.87 -18.49 2.15
C ALA A 275 -14.30 -17.70 0.90
N ALA A 276 -15.57 -17.78 0.47
CA ALA A 276 -16.07 -17.13 -0.74
C ALA A 276 -16.63 -15.72 -0.45
N LEU A 277 -17.21 -15.54 0.73
CA LEU A 277 -17.61 -14.24 1.28
C LEU A 277 -16.57 -13.64 2.24
N ASP A 278 -15.41 -14.28 2.37
CA ASP A 278 -14.25 -13.92 3.18
C ASP A 278 -14.60 -13.32 4.56
N TYR A 279 -15.54 -13.94 5.27
CA TYR A 279 -15.96 -13.51 6.62
C TYR A 279 -15.83 -14.64 7.63
N ALA A 280 -15.58 -14.28 8.88
CA ALA A 280 -15.63 -15.17 10.03
C ALA A 280 -16.48 -14.54 11.13
N LEU A 281 -17.34 -15.35 11.72
CA LEU A 281 -18.14 -15.03 12.89
C LEU A 281 -17.61 -15.84 14.07
N VAL A 282 -17.12 -15.15 15.10
CA VAL A 282 -16.66 -15.77 16.35
C VAL A 282 -17.52 -15.30 17.52
N LYS A 283 -17.57 -16.10 18.59
CA LYS A 283 -18.19 -15.73 19.87
C LYS A 283 -17.11 -15.57 20.92
N LEU A 284 -17.09 -14.40 21.57
CA LEU A 284 -16.17 -14.14 22.67
C LEU A 284 -16.65 -14.86 23.94
N PRO A 285 -15.75 -15.30 24.85
CA PRO A 285 -16.11 -15.96 26.10
C PRO A 285 -16.84 -15.03 27.09
N ILE A 286 -16.81 -13.72 26.85
CA ILE A 286 -17.54 -12.70 27.61
C ILE A 286 -18.33 -11.80 26.66
N ASN A 287 -19.57 -11.45 27.01
CA ASN A 287 -20.37 -10.53 26.21
C ASN A 287 -19.93 -9.09 26.48
N LEU A 288 -19.30 -8.47 25.47
CA LEU A 288 -18.76 -7.11 25.53
C LEU A 288 -19.69 -6.05 24.91
N SER A 289 -20.81 -6.45 24.30
CA SER A 289 -21.73 -5.56 23.58
C SER A 289 -22.33 -4.46 24.47
N GLY A 290 -22.40 -4.68 25.79
CA GLY A 290 -22.84 -3.66 26.76
C GLY A 290 -21.77 -2.63 27.15
N GLU A 291 -20.48 -2.93 26.97
CA GLU A 291 -19.38 -2.06 27.42
C GLU A 291 -18.78 -1.23 26.27
N TYR A 292 -18.65 -1.83 25.09
CA TYR A 292 -18.11 -1.16 23.89
C TYR A 292 -19.20 -0.82 22.86
N GLY A 293 -20.44 -1.22 23.10
CA GLY A 293 -21.50 -1.21 22.09
C GLY A 293 -21.34 -2.37 21.10
N TYR A 294 -22.21 -2.38 20.09
CA TYR A 294 -22.15 -3.28 18.96
C TYR A 294 -22.60 -2.54 17.70
N LEU A 295 -22.22 -3.06 16.54
CA LEU A 295 -22.64 -2.52 15.25
C LEU A 295 -23.77 -3.39 14.66
N GLN A 296 -24.56 -2.77 13.79
CA GLN A 296 -25.65 -3.40 13.06
C GLN A 296 -25.39 -3.25 11.56
N MET A 297 -25.65 -4.31 10.80
CA MET A 297 -25.51 -4.32 9.35
C MET A 297 -26.78 -3.80 8.68
N ARG A 298 -26.63 -3.06 7.57
CA ARG A 298 -27.75 -2.65 6.73
C ARG A 298 -28.18 -3.80 5.83
N GLU A 299 -29.48 -4.12 5.84
CA GLU A 299 -30.03 -5.24 5.05
C GLU A 299 -29.99 -4.99 3.53
N THR A 300 -30.20 -3.74 3.11
CA THR A 300 -30.13 -3.36 1.68
C THR A 300 -28.70 -3.37 1.14
N GLY A 301 -27.70 -3.29 2.01
CA GLY A 301 -26.30 -3.15 1.62
C GLY A 301 -25.83 -1.73 1.37
N ALA A 302 -24.64 -1.62 0.79
CA ALA A 302 -24.07 -0.37 0.31
C ALA A 302 -24.80 0.19 -0.93
N VAL A 303 -24.88 1.51 -1.01
CA VAL A 303 -25.46 2.28 -2.11
C VAL A 303 -24.35 3.07 -2.82
N LEU A 304 -24.39 3.10 -4.16
CA LEU A 304 -23.39 3.82 -4.97
C LEU A 304 -23.37 5.32 -4.59
N SER A 305 -22.17 5.90 -4.51
CA SER A 305 -21.90 7.28 -4.12
C SER A 305 -22.31 7.67 -2.69
N GLU A 306 -22.77 6.75 -1.84
CA GLU A 306 -23.03 7.08 -0.44
C GLU A 306 -21.73 7.36 0.33
N ARG A 307 -21.76 8.32 1.26
CA ARG A 307 -20.61 8.64 2.11
C ARG A 307 -20.41 7.55 3.16
N ILE A 308 -19.18 7.11 3.31
CA ILE A 308 -18.77 6.03 4.23
C ILE A 308 -17.60 6.46 5.12
N TYR A 309 -17.33 5.66 6.14
CA TYR A 309 -16.12 5.73 6.96
C TYR A 309 -15.72 4.35 7.47
N ILE A 310 -14.43 4.18 7.81
CA ILE A 310 -13.84 2.89 8.21
C ILE A 310 -13.02 3.07 9.49
N PRO A 311 -13.51 2.65 10.66
CA PRO A 311 -12.72 2.49 11.88
C PRO A 311 -11.91 1.19 11.83
N GLN A 312 -10.59 1.27 12.02
CA GLN A 312 -9.64 0.21 11.64
C GLN A 312 -8.32 0.23 12.44
N HIS A 313 -7.58 -0.88 12.36
CA HIS A 313 -6.22 -1.05 12.90
C HIS A 313 -5.18 -1.36 11.80
N PRO A 314 -4.89 -0.41 10.89
CA PRO A 314 -3.93 -0.60 9.81
C PRO A 314 -2.56 -1.01 10.38
N ALA A 315 -1.91 -2.03 9.81
CA ALA A 315 -0.62 -2.57 10.27
C ALA A 315 -0.54 -2.88 11.79
N GLY A 316 -1.68 -3.16 12.44
CA GLY A 316 -1.74 -3.39 13.89
C GLY A 316 -1.50 -2.14 14.74
N TRP A 317 -1.64 -0.95 14.17
CA TRP A 317 -1.46 0.34 14.85
C TRP A 317 -2.58 0.64 15.86
N GLY A 318 -2.42 1.74 16.60
CA GLY A 318 -3.55 2.33 17.33
C GLY A 318 -4.67 2.71 16.36
N LYS A 319 -5.91 2.64 16.84
CA LYS A 319 -7.14 2.76 16.03
C LYS A 319 -7.18 4.07 15.24
N ARG A 320 -7.32 3.95 13.93
CA ARG A 320 -7.55 5.07 13.01
C ARG A 320 -8.95 4.98 12.42
N ILE A 321 -9.48 6.11 11.97
CA ILE A 321 -10.71 6.14 11.18
C ILE A 321 -10.38 6.84 9.86
N ALA A 322 -10.65 6.15 8.74
CA ALA A 322 -10.63 6.76 7.42
C ALA A 322 -12.02 7.33 7.11
N ILE A 323 -12.10 8.65 6.87
CA ILE A 323 -13.34 9.37 6.48
C ILE A 323 -13.11 10.21 5.22
N LYS A 324 -11.85 10.51 4.90
CA LYS A 324 -11.44 11.30 3.75
C LYS A 324 -10.54 10.50 2.83
N THR A 325 -10.38 11.04 1.63
CA THR A 325 -9.39 10.68 0.62
C THR A 325 -8.72 11.98 0.18
N ASP A 326 -7.60 11.88 -0.54
CA ASP A 326 -6.88 13.00 -1.17
C ASP A 326 -7.82 14.01 -1.87
N ASN A 327 -8.93 13.52 -2.42
CA ASN A 327 -9.88 14.27 -3.24
C ASN A 327 -11.25 14.53 -2.57
N GLY A 328 -11.41 14.28 -1.26
CA GLY A 328 -12.61 14.68 -0.53
C GLY A 328 -13.09 13.71 0.55
N TRP A 329 -14.41 13.48 0.62
CA TRP A 329 -15.01 12.51 1.52
C TRP A 329 -14.98 11.10 0.91
N GLY A 330 -14.76 10.08 1.73
CA GLY A 330 -14.89 8.69 1.30
C GLY A 330 -16.32 8.35 0.87
N THR A 331 -16.47 7.82 -0.34
CA THR A 331 -17.74 7.34 -0.89
C THR A 331 -17.59 5.96 -1.51
N VAL A 332 -18.71 5.26 -1.67
CA VAL A 332 -18.79 4.03 -2.46
C VAL A 332 -18.64 4.37 -3.95
N THR A 333 -17.59 3.87 -4.59
CA THR A 333 -17.28 4.12 -6.02
C THR A 333 -17.75 3.00 -6.95
N SER A 334 -18.05 1.81 -6.43
CA SER A 334 -18.67 0.71 -7.19
C SER A 334 -19.43 -0.25 -6.27
N LEU A 335 -20.37 -1.00 -6.84
CA LEU A 335 -21.06 -2.13 -6.21
C LEU A 335 -20.83 -3.45 -6.97
N THR A 336 -20.09 -3.41 -8.09
CA THR A 336 -19.89 -4.51 -9.05
C THR A 336 -18.42 -4.84 -9.28
N ARG A 337 -17.51 -4.36 -8.41
CA ARG A 337 -16.07 -4.51 -8.60
C ARG A 337 -15.67 -5.99 -8.50
N SER A 338 -14.99 -6.49 -9.54
CA SER A 338 -14.37 -7.81 -9.57
C SER A 338 -12.91 -7.74 -9.11
N GLY A 339 -12.38 -8.86 -8.65
CA GLY A 339 -11.02 -8.97 -8.12
C GLY A 339 -10.95 -10.16 -7.17
N CYS A 340 -10.77 -9.86 -5.88
CA CYS A 340 -10.77 -10.84 -4.78
C CYS A 340 -12.08 -11.64 -4.67
N ALA A 341 -13.21 -11.00 -4.99
CA ALA A 341 -14.53 -11.60 -5.04
C ALA A 341 -15.37 -11.01 -6.20
N ARG A 342 -16.59 -11.53 -6.40
CA ARG A 342 -17.56 -11.01 -7.36
C ARG A 342 -18.49 -9.98 -6.72
N ASP A 343 -18.84 -8.95 -7.48
CA ASP A 343 -19.76 -7.87 -7.12
C ASP A 343 -19.46 -7.26 -5.75
N GLN A 344 -18.24 -6.73 -5.61
CA GLN A 344 -17.76 -6.09 -4.39
C GLN A 344 -18.14 -4.60 -4.36
N VAL A 345 -18.31 -4.10 -3.14
CA VAL A 345 -18.32 -2.67 -2.85
C VAL A 345 -16.88 -2.16 -3.03
N ALA A 346 -16.68 -1.03 -3.70
CA ALA A 346 -15.39 -0.39 -3.88
C ALA A 346 -15.39 1.04 -3.34
N TYR A 347 -14.23 1.53 -2.90
CA TYR A 347 -14.02 2.89 -2.40
C TYR A 347 -12.54 3.27 -2.42
N MET A 348 -12.25 4.55 -2.20
CA MET A 348 -10.88 5.10 -2.16
C MET A 348 -10.41 5.47 -0.74
N LEU A 349 -11.16 5.09 0.31
CA LEU A 349 -10.69 5.26 1.70
C LEU A 349 -9.48 4.39 1.97
N ASP A 350 -8.47 4.97 2.62
CA ASP A 350 -7.21 4.30 2.93
C ASP A 350 -7.41 3.11 3.84
N THR A 351 -6.77 2.01 3.47
CA THR A 351 -6.60 0.84 4.31
C THR A 351 -5.16 0.35 4.15
N GLN A 352 -4.68 -0.48 5.06
CA GLN A 352 -3.38 -1.14 4.94
C GLN A 352 -3.54 -2.54 5.50
N GLY A 353 -2.68 -3.47 5.09
CA GLY A 353 -2.66 -4.81 5.66
C GLY A 353 -2.84 -4.81 7.20
N GLY A 354 -3.86 -5.51 7.69
CA GLY A 354 -4.31 -5.47 9.10
C GLY A 354 -5.60 -4.67 9.33
N SER A 355 -5.98 -3.82 8.37
CA SER A 355 -7.34 -3.28 8.22
C SER A 355 -8.35 -4.36 7.84
N SER A 356 -7.91 -5.48 7.29
CA SER A 356 -8.71 -6.66 6.98
C SER A 356 -9.69 -7.00 8.12
N GLY A 357 -10.98 -7.09 7.81
CA GLY A 357 -12.08 -7.36 8.74
C GLY A 357 -12.74 -6.10 9.30
N SER A 358 -12.28 -4.90 8.91
CA SER A 358 -12.89 -3.64 9.33
C SER A 358 -14.32 -3.48 8.79
N PRO A 359 -15.24 -2.90 9.60
CA PRO A 359 -16.56 -2.53 9.13
C PRO A 359 -16.48 -1.27 8.25
N VAL A 360 -17.11 -1.32 7.08
CA VAL A 360 -17.38 -0.13 6.27
C VAL A 360 -18.74 0.40 6.68
N LEU A 361 -18.78 1.56 7.33
CA LEU A 361 -20.00 2.15 7.86
C LEU A 361 -20.48 3.30 6.98
N ALA A 362 -21.79 3.37 6.76
CA ALA A 362 -22.41 4.51 6.13
C ALA A 362 -22.51 5.70 7.09
N TRP A 363 -22.24 6.89 6.57
CA TRP A 363 -22.30 8.13 7.35
C TRP A 363 -23.72 8.56 7.74
N SER A 364 -24.74 8.17 6.94
CA SER A 364 -26.13 8.61 7.09
C SER A 364 -26.85 8.00 8.30
N ASP A 365 -26.65 6.71 8.56
CA ASP A 365 -27.36 5.94 9.59
C ASP A 365 -26.42 5.19 10.55
N ASN A 366 -25.10 5.29 10.35
CA ASN A 366 -24.09 4.68 11.20
C ASN A 366 -24.13 3.14 11.22
N THR A 367 -24.63 2.52 10.14
CA THR A 367 -24.75 1.07 9.96
C THR A 367 -23.62 0.51 9.09
N VAL A 368 -23.30 -0.77 9.27
CA VAL A 368 -22.29 -1.48 8.46
C VAL A 368 -22.90 -1.87 7.11
N VAL A 369 -22.34 -1.33 6.03
CA VAL A 369 -22.80 -1.57 4.65
C VAL A 369 -21.91 -2.55 3.88
N ALA A 370 -20.68 -2.78 4.35
CA ALA A 370 -19.77 -3.79 3.82
C ALA A 370 -18.71 -4.20 4.84
N LEU A 371 -18.04 -5.34 4.60
CA LEU A 371 -16.88 -5.83 5.35
C LEU A 371 -15.63 -5.71 4.47
N HIS A 372 -14.66 -4.88 4.88
CA HIS A 372 -13.39 -4.75 4.16
C HIS A 372 -12.60 -6.07 4.20
N HIS A 373 -11.96 -6.45 3.09
CA HIS A 373 -11.21 -7.71 3.03
C HIS A 373 -10.03 -7.77 2.02
N CYS A 374 -9.92 -6.80 1.11
CA CYS A 374 -8.79 -6.64 0.20
C CYS A 374 -8.84 -5.27 -0.49
N GLY A 375 -7.89 -4.98 -1.39
CA GLY A 375 -7.90 -3.72 -2.12
C GLY A 375 -6.99 -3.65 -3.34
N GLY A 376 -6.35 -2.49 -3.51
CA GLY A 376 -5.42 -2.16 -4.60
C GLY A 376 -5.83 -0.90 -5.36
N CYS A 377 -6.43 0.05 -4.63
CA CYS A 377 -6.93 1.35 -5.08
C CYS A 377 -7.72 1.30 -6.41
N PRO A 378 -9.05 1.06 -6.36
CA PRO A 378 -9.90 1.13 -5.17
C PRO A 378 -9.75 -0.06 -4.21
N ASN A 379 -9.87 0.24 -2.92
CA ASN A 379 -10.06 -0.75 -1.86
C ASN A 379 -11.47 -1.34 -1.94
N THR A 380 -11.64 -2.61 -1.53
CA THR A 380 -12.91 -3.34 -1.73
C THR A 380 -13.41 -4.08 -0.49
N ALA A 381 -14.70 -4.36 -0.50
CA ALA A 381 -15.43 -4.94 0.61
C ALA A 381 -16.61 -5.81 0.15
N ILE A 382 -16.92 -6.84 0.96
CA ILE A 382 -18.07 -7.72 0.75
C ILE A 382 -19.32 -7.02 1.28
N ASN A 383 -20.31 -6.83 0.41
CA ASN A 383 -21.56 -6.13 0.72
C ASN A 383 -22.30 -6.81 1.88
N SER A 384 -22.78 -6.04 2.87
CA SER A 384 -23.43 -6.58 4.07
C SER A 384 -24.66 -7.43 3.79
N ASN A 385 -25.38 -7.18 2.69
CA ASN A 385 -26.55 -7.97 2.30
C ASN A 385 -26.19 -9.45 2.02
N LYS A 386 -25.00 -9.73 1.45
CA LYS A 386 -24.49 -11.09 1.22
C LYS A 386 -24.23 -11.80 2.54
N LEU A 387 -23.61 -11.10 3.50
CA LEU A 387 -23.28 -11.62 4.83
C LEU A 387 -24.54 -11.94 5.63
N ILE A 388 -25.52 -11.01 5.65
CA ILE A 388 -26.82 -11.21 6.32
C ILE A 388 -27.55 -12.41 5.73
N ASN A 389 -27.62 -12.52 4.40
CA ASN A 389 -28.33 -13.62 3.75
C ASN A 389 -27.69 -14.98 4.06
N ASP A 390 -26.36 -15.09 3.99
CA ASP A 390 -25.65 -16.33 4.33
C ASP A 390 -25.80 -16.72 5.81
N MET A 391 -25.69 -15.76 6.74
CA MET A 391 -25.90 -16.04 8.16
C MET A 391 -27.37 -16.41 8.49
N ARG A 392 -28.35 -15.85 7.77
CA ARG A 392 -29.76 -16.23 7.93
C ARG A 392 -30.04 -17.63 7.42
N THR A 393 -29.55 -18.01 6.23
CA THR A 393 -29.77 -19.37 5.69
C THR A 393 -29.13 -20.46 6.57
N ARG A 394 -28.07 -20.11 7.32
CA ARG A 394 -27.40 -20.98 8.29
C ARG A 394 -27.98 -20.92 9.71
N ASN A 395 -28.91 -20.01 9.98
CA ASN A 395 -29.46 -19.73 11.32
C ASN A 395 -28.36 -19.40 12.37
N ILE A 396 -27.39 -18.58 11.99
CA ILE A 396 -26.28 -18.10 12.84
C ILE A 396 -26.22 -16.56 12.98
N LEU A 397 -27.17 -15.84 12.37
CA LEU A 397 -27.24 -14.37 12.47
C LEU A 397 -27.52 -13.95 13.93
N PRO A 398 -26.63 -13.16 14.58
CA PRO A 398 -26.85 -12.76 15.96
C PRO A 398 -28.08 -11.88 16.17
N GLU A 399 -28.63 -11.91 17.38
CA GLU A 399 -29.69 -10.98 17.78
C GLU A 399 -29.21 -9.52 17.65
N SER A 400 -30.11 -8.64 17.19
CA SER A 400 -29.82 -7.22 16.90
C SER A 400 -28.72 -6.97 15.85
N ALA A 401 -28.24 -7.98 15.11
CA ALA A 401 -27.18 -7.80 14.11
C ALA A 401 -27.60 -7.02 12.84
N VAL A 402 -28.90 -6.88 12.59
CA VAL A 402 -29.46 -6.17 11.42
C VAL A 402 -30.18 -4.91 11.88
N TYR A 403 -29.93 -3.80 11.19
CA TYR A 403 -30.59 -2.53 11.46
C TYR A 403 -32.03 -2.54 10.97
N SER A 404 -32.98 -2.22 11.86
CA SER A 404 -34.42 -2.25 11.62
C SER A 404 -35.09 -0.87 11.58
N GLY A 405 -34.31 0.21 11.56
CA GLY A 405 -34.84 1.57 11.38
C GLY A 405 -35.27 1.82 9.94
N ALA A 406 -36.21 2.75 9.74
CA ALA A 406 -36.56 3.21 8.41
C ALA A 406 -35.33 3.87 7.75
N THR A 407 -34.84 3.28 6.66
CA THR A 407 -33.73 3.84 5.88
C THR A 407 -34.11 5.23 5.37
N LEU A 408 -33.57 6.27 6.01
CA LEU A 408 -33.66 7.62 5.48
C LEU A 408 -32.93 7.63 4.13
N ALA A 409 -33.65 8.02 3.06
CA ALA A 409 -33.01 8.27 1.78
C ALA A 409 -31.86 9.27 2.00
N PRO A 410 -30.67 9.05 1.40
CA PRO A 410 -29.48 9.81 1.74
C PRO A 410 -29.74 11.31 1.54
N THR A 411 -29.60 12.07 2.63
CA THR A 411 -29.73 13.53 2.59
C THR A 411 -28.71 14.07 1.60
N SER A 412 -29.18 14.66 0.50
CA SER A 412 -28.31 15.37 -0.41
C SER A 412 -27.53 16.44 0.36
N ALA A 413 -26.23 16.52 0.12
CA ALA A 413 -25.42 17.60 0.66
C ALA A 413 -26.03 18.95 0.24
N PRO A 414 -25.96 20.01 1.06
CA PRO A 414 -26.54 21.31 0.71
C PRO A 414 -25.89 21.87 -0.56
N THR A 415 -26.59 21.75 -1.69
CA THR A 415 -26.17 22.33 -2.96
C THR A 415 -26.40 23.84 -2.94
N THR A 416 -25.40 24.60 -2.48
CA THR A 416 -25.31 26.05 -2.70
C THR A 416 -24.79 26.35 -4.11
N SER A 417 -25.38 25.70 -5.11
CA SER A 417 -25.10 25.89 -6.54
C SER A 417 -26.44 25.96 -7.27
N PRO A 418 -26.79 27.07 -7.95
CA PRO A 418 -28.07 27.21 -8.64
C PRO A 418 -28.25 26.12 -9.70
N PRO A 419 -29.48 25.60 -9.90
CA PRO A 419 -29.72 24.60 -10.94
C PRO A 419 -29.57 25.22 -12.33
N THR A 420 -28.57 24.74 -13.09
CA THR A 420 -28.47 25.05 -14.52
C THR A 420 -29.61 24.35 -15.25
N GLN A 421 -30.41 25.10 -16.01
CA GLN A 421 -31.47 24.51 -16.84
C GLN A 421 -30.88 23.62 -17.95
N PRO A 422 -31.57 22.54 -18.36
CA PRO A 422 -31.17 21.77 -19.53
C PRO A 422 -31.30 22.64 -20.80
N PRO A 423 -30.29 22.68 -21.69
CA PRO A 423 -30.39 23.44 -22.94
C PRO A 423 -31.38 22.83 -23.93
N THR A 424 -32.18 23.69 -24.56
CA THR A 424 -32.86 23.37 -25.82
C THR A 424 -31.82 23.15 -26.93
N SER A 425 -32.13 22.28 -27.90
CA SER A 425 -31.21 21.86 -28.96
C SER A 425 -30.58 23.03 -29.75
N ALA A 426 -29.27 22.92 -29.96
CA ALA A 426 -28.43 23.92 -30.61
C ALA A 426 -28.64 24.06 -32.14
N PRO A 427 -28.52 25.27 -32.72
CA PRO A 427 -28.22 25.43 -34.13
C PRO A 427 -26.79 24.96 -34.44
N ALA A 428 -26.58 24.34 -35.62
CA ALA A 428 -25.28 23.76 -35.97
C ALA A 428 -24.15 24.82 -36.10
N PRO A 429 -23.02 24.66 -35.38
CA PRO A 429 -21.85 25.53 -35.54
C PRO A 429 -21.15 25.30 -36.89
N THR A 430 -20.60 26.35 -37.49
CA THR A 430 -20.08 26.35 -38.88
C THR A 430 -18.56 26.34 -39.00
N THR A 431 -17.83 26.74 -37.96
CA THR A 431 -16.36 26.76 -37.94
C THR A 431 -15.84 25.82 -36.85
N LYS A 432 -14.87 24.96 -37.17
CA LYS A 432 -14.20 24.06 -36.22
C LYS A 432 -12.70 24.37 -36.17
N THR A 433 -12.16 24.57 -34.98
CA THR A 433 -10.72 24.76 -34.73
C THR A 433 -10.19 23.65 -33.84
N LYS A 434 -9.10 22.99 -34.24
CA LYS A 434 -8.46 21.91 -33.47
C LYS A 434 -7.21 22.41 -32.75
N VAL A 435 -7.03 21.99 -31.50
CA VAL A 435 -5.86 22.28 -30.66
C VAL A 435 -5.44 21.01 -29.94
N ASP A 436 -4.18 20.59 -30.12
CA ASP A 436 -3.63 19.41 -29.46
C ASP A 436 -2.85 19.79 -28.19
N GLY A 437 -2.84 18.89 -27.21
CA GLY A 437 -2.14 19.03 -25.93
C GLY A 437 -1.74 17.67 -25.33
N THR A 438 -0.90 17.69 -24.30
CA THR A 438 -0.50 16.49 -23.57
C THR A 438 -0.40 16.78 -22.09
N ILE A 439 -1.30 16.16 -21.31
CA ILE A 439 -1.25 16.16 -19.86
C ILE A 439 -0.12 15.23 -19.42
N THR A 440 0.63 15.64 -18.40
CA THR A 440 1.73 14.89 -17.80
C THR A 440 1.53 14.76 -16.30
N SER A 441 1.89 13.61 -15.76
CA SER A 441 1.85 13.32 -14.33
C SER A 441 3.27 13.09 -13.82
N THR A 442 3.56 13.68 -12.67
CA THR A 442 4.81 13.45 -11.91
C THR A 442 4.55 12.45 -10.78
N ALA A 443 5.43 12.38 -9.78
CA ALA A 443 5.15 11.62 -8.56
C ALA A 443 4.19 12.36 -7.60
N THR A 444 3.87 13.63 -7.87
CA THR A 444 3.22 14.53 -6.90
C THR A 444 2.07 15.36 -7.46
N PHE A 445 2.00 15.57 -8.78
CA PHE A 445 0.92 16.37 -9.41
C PHE A 445 0.64 15.96 -10.86
N THR A 446 -0.53 16.35 -11.34
CA THR A 446 -0.95 16.28 -12.74
C THR A 446 -0.94 17.68 -13.33
N SER A 447 -0.36 17.87 -14.52
CA SER A 447 -0.27 19.18 -15.17
C SER A 447 -1.65 19.67 -15.63
N VAL A 448 -1.86 20.99 -15.59
CA VAL A 448 -3.03 21.64 -16.20
C VAL A 448 -2.59 22.47 -17.40
N ASP A 449 -3.11 22.12 -18.57
CA ASP A 449 -2.92 22.88 -19.81
C ASP A 449 -3.90 24.04 -19.90
N TYR A 450 -3.47 25.15 -20.52
CA TYR A 450 -4.35 26.27 -20.85
C TYR A 450 -4.44 26.41 -22.36
N VAL A 451 -5.65 26.37 -22.90
CA VAL A 451 -5.97 26.77 -24.27
C VAL A 451 -6.67 28.12 -24.21
N ASP A 452 -6.00 29.16 -24.71
CA ASP A 452 -6.57 30.52 -24.76
C ASP A 452 -7.27 30.73 -26.10
N PHE A 453 -8.46 31.35 -26.09
CA PHE A 453 -9.17 31.71 -27.32
C PHE A 453 -9.91 33.05 -27.22
N ASN A 454 -9.97 33.77 -28.33
CA ASN A 454 -10.75 35.01 -28.48
C ASN A 454 -11.94 34.76 -29.40
N LEU A 455 -13.13 35.20 -28.98
CA LEU A 455 -14.37 35.11 -29.73
C LEU A 455 -14.76 36.51 -30.23
N ALA A 456 -14.88 36.67 -31.56
CA ALA A 456 -15.09 37.99 -32.19
C ALA A 456 -16.51 38.57 -32.01
N SER A 457 -17.51 37.72 -31.76
CA SER A 457 -18.92 38.10 -31.58
C SER A 457 -19.61 37.11 -30.64
N GLU A 458 -20.77 37.48 -30.08
CA GLU A 458 -21.58 36.52 -29.31
C GLU A 458 -21.98 35.31 -30.16
N ALA A 459 -21.74 34.10 -29.65
CA ALA A 459 -22.10 32.85 -30.30
C ALA A 459 -22.29 31.69 -29.30
N ALA A 460 -22.89 30.61 -29.79
CA ALA A 460 -22.73 29.30 -29.16
C ALA A 460 -21.32 28.77 -29.41
N VAL A 461 -20.73 28.15 -28.38
CA VAL A 461 -19.42 27.52 -28.44
C VAL A 461 -19.55 26.10 -27.86
N GLU A 462 -19.15 25.13 -28.68
CA GLU A 462 -18.96 23.73 -28.32
C GLU A 462 -17.46 23.51 -28.11
N LEU A 463 -17.10 22.87 -27.00
CA LEU A 463 -15.74 22.47 -26.63
C LEU A 463 -15.76 20.97 -26.40
N ASP A 464 -15.01 20.24 -27.22
CA ASP A 464 -15.04 18.77 -27.30
C ASP A 464 -13.62 18.21 -27.19
N ILE A 465 -13.38 17.20 -26.34
CA ILE A 465 -12.05 16.66 -26.06
C ILE A 465 -11.95 15.20 -26.50
N LEU A 466 -11.03 14.88 -27.41
CA LEU A 466 -10.69 13.49 -27.75
C LEU A 466 -9.37 13.06 -27.14
N SER A 467 -9.29 11.82 -26.65
CA SER A 467 -8.03 11.15 -26.26
C SER A 467 -7.95 9.74 -26.89
N MET A 468 -7.05 8.88 -26.43
CA MET A 468 -7.15 7.44 -26.73
C MET A 468 -8.33 6.86 -25.94
N GLU A 469 -9.20 6.05 -26.55
CA GLU A 469 -10.42 5.54 -25.90
C GLU A 469 -10.47 4.01 -25.78
N GLU A 470 -11.17 3.50 -24.76
CA GLU A 470 -11.38 2.07 -24.50
C GLU A 470 -12.79 1.63 -24.95
N LYS A 471 -12.89 0.45 -25.57
CA LYS A 471 -14.14 -0.12 -26.04
C LYS A 471 -14.90 -0.88 -24.97
N THR A 472 -16.21 -0.72 -24.96
CA THR A 472 -17.14 -1.67 -24.32
C THR A 472 -16.91 -3.09 -24.84
N GLY A 473 -16.33 -3.96 -24.00
CA GLY A 473 -15.92 -5.32 -24.37
C GLY A 473 -14.40 -5.54 -24.55
N GLY A 474 -13.59 -4.48 -24.34
CA GLY A 474 -12.13 -4.54 -24.30
C GLY A 474 -11.45 -4.17 -25.62
N GLY A 475 -10.26 -3.58 -25.50
CA GLY A 475 -9.46 -3.06 -26.60
C GLY A 475 -9.62 -1.56 -26.79
N TYR A 476 -8.75 -0.94 -27.58
CA TYR A 476 -8.57 0.51 -27.65
C TYR A 476 -8.76 1.05 -29.07
N VAL A 477 -9.08 2.35 -29.17
CA VAL A 477 -9.12 3.13 -30.42
C VAL A 477 -8.41 4.44 -30.22
N ASP A 478 -7.49 4.75 -31.15
CA ASP A 478 -6.94 6.08 -31.31
C ASP A 478 -7.94 6.95 -32.08
N VAL A 479 -8.84 7.64 -31.36
CA VAL A 479 -9.83 8.54 -31.98
C VAL A 479 -9.28 9.96 -32.19
N ASN A 480 -8.31 10.39 -31.36
CA ASN A 480 -7.62 11.66 -31.57
C ASN A 480 -6.69 11.59 -32.81
N GLY A 481 -6.21 10.41 -33.21
CA GLY A 481 -5.43 10.15 -34.42
C GLY A 481 -3.95 10.52 -34.33
N ASP A 482 -3.36 10.50 -33.12
CA ASP A 482 -1.96 10.87 -32.89
C ASP A 482 -0.99 9.68 -32.68
N CYS A 483 -1.50 8.46 -32.57
CA CYS A 483 -0.78 7.22 -32.25
C CYS A 483 -0.06 7.18 -30.89
N ASN A 484 -0.32 8.12 -29.99
CA ASN A 484 0.10 8.02 -28.60
C ASN A 484 -0.80 7.03 -27.85
N ALA A 485 -0.20 6.21 -27.00
CA ALA A 485 -0.93 5.25 -26.16
C ALA A 485 -1.74 5.91 -25.02
N GLY A 486 -1.57 7.24 -24.88
CA GLY A 486 -1.98 8.01 -23.72
C GLY A 486 -3.49 8.20 -23.66
N TYR A 487 -4.15 7.39 -22.86
CA TYR A 487 -5.53 7.55 -22.45
C TYR A 487 -5.64 8.72 -21.46
N LEU A 488 -6.62 9.59 -21.69
CA LEU A 488 -6.96 10.68 -20.80
C LEU A 488 -8.47 10.71 -20.58
N ASP A 489 -8.90 10.26 -19.40
CA ASP A 489 -10.21 10.60 -18.83
C ASP A 489 -10.11 12.08 -18.39
N SER A 490 -10.76 12.95 -19.14
CA SER A 490 -10.40 14.37 -19.25
C SER A 490 -11.34 15.28 -18.48
N SER A 491 -10.84 16.39 -17.95
CA SER A 491 -11.66 17.40 -17.26
C SER A 491 -11.33 18.79 -17.76
N ILE A 492 -12.36 19.63 -17.92
CA ILE A 492 -12.23 21.00 -18.42
C ILE A 492 -12.88 22.03 -17.51
N VAL A 493 -12.20 23.17 -17.34
CA VAL A 493 -12.78 24.37 -16.71
C VAL A 493 -12.62 25.57 -17.63
N LEU A 494 -13.74 26.18 -18.00
CA LEU A 494 -13.78 27.38 -18.84
C LEU A 494 -13.81 28.64 -17.99
N PHE A 495 -12.93 29.59 -18.29
CA PHE A 495 -12.85 30.92 -17.68
C PHE A 495 -13.05 32.02 -18.73
N SER A 496 -13.67 33.14 -18.34
CA SER A 496 -13.44 34.42 -19.02
C SER A 496 -12.18 35.06 -18.48
N VAL A 497 -11.44 35.77 -19.34
CA VAL A 497 -10.15 36.38 -19.01
C VAL A 497 -10.21 37.89 -19.24
N ASN A 498 -9.99 38.66 -18.18
CA ASN A 498 -9.70 40.08 -18.32
C ASN A 498 -8.23 40.26 -18.74
N THR A 499 -7.99 40.58 -20.00
CA THR A 499 -6.64 40.71 -20.55
C THR A 499 -5.84 41.91 -20.02
N ALA A 500 -6.49 42.89 -19.38
CA ALA A 500 -5.81 44.03 -18.76
C ALA A 500 -5.27 43.72 -17.35
N THR A 501 -5.90 42.77 -16.64
CA THR A 501 -5.52 42.42 -15.25
C THR A 501 -5.02 40.99 -15.08
N GLY A 502 -5.21 40.13 -16.09
CA GLY A 502 -4.99 38.69 -16.00
C GLY A 502 -6.03 37.94 -15.16
N ALA A 503 -7.04 38.63 -14.62
CA ALA A 503 -8.06 38.01 -13.78
C ALA A 503 -8.92 37.02 -14.57
N MET A 504 -9.15 35.85 -13.97
CA MET A 504 -9.93 34.75 -14.56
C MET A 504 -11.20 34.53 -13.74
N THR A 505 -12.35 34.45 -14.40
CA THR A 505 -13.64 34.15 -13.77
C THR A 505 -14.18 32.85 -14.35
N ALA A 506 -14.37 31.83 -13.51
CA ALA A 506 -14.91 30.54 -13.95
C ALA A 506 -16.35 30.71 -14.46
N ILE A 507 -16.63 30.15 -15.64
CA ILE A 507 -17.93 30.18 -16.31
C ILE A 507 -18.64 28.83 -16.14
N SER A 508 -17.90 27.75 -16.39
CA SER A 508 -18.42 26.39 -16.35
C SER A 508 -17.26 25.40 -16.22
N ALA A 509 -17.58 24.18 -15.79
CA ALA A 509 -16.67 23.05 -15.75
C ALA A 509 -17.43 21.80 -16.18
N ASN A 510 -16.74 20.87 -16.84
CA ASN A 510 -17.27 19.56 -17.19
C ASN A 510 -16.20 18.49 -17.02
N ASP A 511 -16.64 17.26 -16.75
CA ASP A 511 -15.78 16.09 -16.54
C ASP A 511 -16.12 15.01 -17.59
N ASN A 512 -17.39 14.61 -17.67
CA ASN A 512 -17.87 13.54 -18.57
C ASN A 512 -18.91 14.09 -19.55
N ALA A 513 -18.96 13.58 -20.77
CA ALA A 513 -19.96 13.97 -21.76
C ALA A 513 -21.38 13.54 -21.31
N PRO A 514 -22.40 14.43 -21.41
CA PRO A 514 -23.78 14.03 -21.17
C PRO A 514 -24.25 12.96 -22.16
N ASN A 515 -25.08 12.02 -21.70
CA ASN A 515 -25.60 10.93 -22.53
C ASN A 515 -26.18 11.43 -23.86
N GLY A 516 -25.57 11.05 -24.99
CA GLY A 516 -25.99 11.40 -26.34
C GLY A 516 -25.32 12.65 -26.94
N TYR A 517 -24.33 13.24 -26.26
CA TYR A 517 -23.49 14.35 -26.75
C TYR A 517 -22.05 13.87 -26.99
N GLY A 518 -21.14 14.73 -27.49
CA GLY A 518 -19.73 14.41 -27.80
C GLY A 518 -19.50 13.54 -29.06
N SER A 519 -20.25 12.46 -29.22
CA SER A 519 -20.05 11.42 -30.27
C SER A 519 -20.06 11.86 -31.76
N ALA A 520 -20.21 13.15 -32.07
CA ALA A 520 -20.24 13.70 -33.43
C ALA A 520 -18.86 13.89 -34.08
N ASP A 521 -17.77 13.80 -33.31
CA ASP A 521 -16.40 13.99 -33.79
C ASP A 521 -15.60 12.69 -33.99
N GLY A 522 -16.10 11.58 -33.44
CA GLY A 522 -15.47 10.26 -33.48
C GLY A 522 -15.41 9.55 -32.12
N SER A 523 -15.71 10.24 -31.01
CA SER A 523 -15.80 9.64 -29.68
C SER A 523 -16.70 8.40 -29.62
N ILE A 524 -16.23 7.38 -28.91
CA ILE A 524 -16.92 6.11 -28.63
C ILE A 524 -17.19 5.93 -27.12
N SER A 525 -16.86 6.94 -26.32
CA SER A 525 -16.94 6.99 -24.87
C SER A 525 -17.92 8.09 -24.43
N ASN A 526 -18.03 8.28 -23.12
CA ASN A 526 -18.62 9.48 -22.51
C ASN A 526 -17.73 10.05 -21.38
N VAL A 527 -16.48 9.60 -21.33
CA VAL A 527 -15.44 9.93 -20.32
C VAL A 527 -14.51 11.05 -20.83
N ASP A 528 -14.74 11.45 -22.07
CA ASP A 528 -14.34 12.71 -22.67
C ASP A 528 -15.15 13.90 -22.11
N SER A 529 -14.49 15.05 -22.03
CA SER A 529 -15.10 16.29 -21.55
C SER A 529 -15.76 17.08 -22.68
N TYR A 530 -17.09 17.18 -22.61
CA TYR A 530 -17.92 17.98 -23.52
C TYR A 530 -18.53 19.20 -22.83
N LEU A 531 -18.42 20.40 -23.42
CA LEU A 531 -19.13 21.60 -22.95
C LEU A 531 -19.77 22.35 -24.12
N TYR A 532 -21.08 22.61 -24.03
CA TYR A 532 -21.80 23.51 -24.92
C TYR A 532 -22.32 24.72 -24.14
N VAL A 533 -21.87 25.92 -24.50
CA VAL A 533 -22.17 27.17 -23.77
C VAL A 533 -22.34 28.36 -24.72
N LYS A 534 -23.22 29.30 -24.38
CA LYS A 534 -23.35 30.57 -25.10
C LYS A 534 -22.40 31.61 -24.49
N LEU A 535 -21.52 32.17 -25.31
CA LEU A 535 -20.49 33.13 -24.89
C LEU A 535 -20.63 34.44 -25.67
N SER A 536 -20.41 35.57 -24.99
CA SER A 536 -20.32 36.89 -25.61
C SER A 536 -18.96 37.08 -26.31
N ALA A 537 -18.79 38.18 -27.05
CA ALA A 537 -17.48 38.54 -27.59
C ALA A 537 -16.47 38.78 -26.44
N GLY A 538 -15.27 38.21 -26.52
CA GLY A 538 -14.31 38.31 -25.42
C GLY A 538 -13.14 37.32 -25.49
N ASN A 539 -12.33 37.33 -24.43
CA ASN A 539 -11.19 36.42 -24.26
C ASN A 539 -11.54 35.35 -23.22
N TYR A 540 -11.21 34.11 -23.55
CA TYR A 540 -11.53 32.92 -22.80
C TYR A 540 -10.31 32.03 -22.64
N ARG A 541 -10.33 31.22 -21.59
CA ARG A 541 -9.30 30.23 -21.28
C ARG A 541 -9.95 28.93 -20.88
N LEU A 542 -9.66 27.86 -21.60
CA LEU A 542 -10.00 26.52 -21.21
C LEU A 542 -8.80 25.90 -20.48
N ALA A 543 -8.97 25.59 -19.20
CA ALA A 543 -8.08 24.70 -18.50
C ALA A 543 -8.45 23.25 -18.83
N VAL A 544 -7.46 22.42 -19.16
CA VAL A 544 -7.62 20.99 -19.46
C VAL A 544 -6.70 20.18 -18.55
N SER A 545 -7.22 19.11 -17.95
CA SER A 545 -6.48 18.11 -17.19
C SER A 545 -7.24 16.77 -17.18
N THR A 546 -7.05 15.92 -16.18
CA THR A 546 -7.83 14.69 -15.96
C THR A 546 -9.11 14.91 -15.15
N SER A 547 -10.03 13.93 -15.16
CA SER A 547 -11.20 13.88 -14.26
C SER A 547 -10.90 14.30 -12.81
N GLY A 548 -11.74 15.18 -12.28
CA GLY A 548 -11.63 15.76 -10.93
C GLY A 548 -11.02 17.17 -10.86
N LEU A 549 -10.81 17.85 -12.00
CA LEU A 549 -10.23 19.20 -12.02
C LEU A 549 -11.19 20.26 -11.47
N THR A 550 -10.88 20.84 -10.31
CA THR A 550 -11.66 21.97 -9.76
C THR A 550 -11.24 23.32 -10.35
N PRO A 551 -12.12 24.34 -10.37
CA PRO A 551 -11.75 25.69 -10.83
C PRO A 551 -10.56 26.32 -10.08
N THR A 552 -10.36 25.98 -8.81
CA THR A 552 -9.22 26.47 -8.01
C THR A 552 -7.90 25.82 -8.44
N GLN A 553 -7.88 24.49 -8.62
CA GLN A 553 -6.72 23.76 -9.14
C GLN A 553 -6.38 24.20 -10.57
N ALA A 554 -7.42 24.35 -11.41
CA ALA A 554 -7.31 24.87 -12.76
C ALA A 554 -6.65 26.25 -12.78
N ALA A 555 -7.16 27.22 -12.02
CA ALA A 555 -6.61 28.58 -11.94
C ALA A 555 -5.15 28.61 -11.43
N ASN A 556 -4.77 27.68 -10.56
CA ASN A 556 -3.42 27.53 -10.01
C ASN A 556 -2.47 26.71 -10.92
N LYS A 557 -2.94 26.20 -12.06
CA LYS A 557 -2.23 25.27 -12.95
C LYS A 557 -1.73 23.96 -12.30
N GLN A 558 -2.28 23.58 -11.15
CA GLN A 558 -1.81 22.43 -10.37
C GLN A 558 -2.99 21.61 -9.86
N MET A 559 -3.01 20.34 -10.28
CA MET A 559 -3.95 19.32 -9.82
C MET A 559 -3.17 18.23 -9.08
N PRO A 560 -3.72 17.59 -8.04
CA PRO A 560 -3.13 16.39 -7.44
C PRO A 560 -2.79 15.30 -8.46
N LEU A 561 -1.95 14.34 -8.06
CA LEU A 561 -1.65 13.20 -8.92
C LEU A 561 -2.94 12.42 -9.24
N SER A 562 -3.15 12.14 -10.53
CA SER A 562 -4.38 11.54 -11.03
C SER A 562 -4.13 10.16 -11.64
N PRO A 563 -4.88 9.11 -11.23
CA PRO A 563 -4.78 7.77 -11.82
C PRO A 563 -5.47 7.66 -13.21
N ASN A 564 -5.99 8.78 -13.72
CA ASN A 564 -6.78 8.87 -14.95
C ASN A 564 -5.94 9.29 -16.18
N VAL A 565 -4.63 9.47 -15.99
CA VAL A 565 -3.62 9.40 -17.06
C VAL A 565 -3.16 7.94 -17.19
N ARG A 566 -3.39 7.28 -18.34
CA ARG A 566 -3.10 5.84 -18.52
C ARG A 566 -2.50 5.52 -19.89
N VAL A 567 -1.96 4.31 -20.06
CA VAL A 567 -1.39 3.83 -21.34
C VAL A 567 -1.94 2.45 -21.68
N CYS A 568 -3.02 2.42 -22.46
CA CYS A 568 -3.73 1.22 -22.92
C CYS A 568 -3.84 0.10 -21.85
N ASP A 569 -3.41 -1.11 -22.19
CA ASP A 569 -3.36 -2.33 -21.38
C ASP A 569 -2.21 -2.36 -20.33
N LYS A 570 -1.57 -1.21 -20.06
CA LYS A 570 -0.73 -0.96 -18.87
C LYS A 570 -1.47 0.01 -17.94
N GLY A 571 -1.05 0.04 -16.66
CA GLY A 571 -1.67 0.88 -15.63
C GLY A 571 -1.41 2.39 -15.79
N THR A 572 -1.26 3.07 -14.65
CA THR A 572 -1.01 4.51 -14.56
C THR A 572 0.13 4.95 -15.47
N SER A 573 -0.11 5.98 -16.27
CA SER A 573 0.88 6.59 -17.16
C SER A 573 1.32 7.93 -16.62
N ASN A 574 2.55 8.31 -16.96
CA ASN A 574 3.07 9.64 -16.66
C ASN A 574 2.74 10.68 -17.76
N TYR A 575 1.97 10.31 -18.79
CA TYR A 575 1.43 11.22 -19.84
C TYR A 575 0.16 10.69 -20.54
N GLY A 576 -0.68 11.61 -21.01
CA GLY A 576 -1.92 11.37 -21.77
C GLY A 576 -2.18 12.51 -22.77
N SER A 577 -2.32 12.19 -24.05
CA SER A 577 -2.51 13.19 -25.12
C SER A 577 -3.98 13.42 -25.42
N TYR A 578 -4.32 14.67 -25.76
CA TYR A 578 -5.68 15.05 -26.11
C TYR A 578 -5.75 16.03 -27.28
N ARG A 579 -6.93 16.07 -27.91
CA ARG A 579 -7.30 16.99 -28.99
C ARG A 579 -8.58 17.71 -28.61
N LEU A 580 -8.50 19.02 -28.41
CA LEU A 580 -9.67 19.89 -28.30
C LEU A 580 -10.18 20.26 -29.68
N THR A 581 -11.49 20.14 -29.89
CA THR A 581 -12.23 20.78 -30.99
C THR A 581 -13.08 21.93 -30.40
N ILE A 582 -12.91 23.13 -30.94
CA ILE A 582 -13.76 24.29 -30.66
C ILE A 582 -14.69 24.48 -31.87
N SER A 583 -16.00 24.25 -31.73
CA SER A 583 -16.99 24.53 -32.78
C SER A 583 -17.81 25.78 -32.44
N THR A 584 -17.92 26.74 -33.37
CA THR A 584 -18.74 27.94 -33.18
C THR A 584 -19.17 28.56 -34.52
N SER A 585 -20.13 29.49 -34.49
CA SER A 585 -20.53 30.33 -35.62
C SER A 585 -19.79 31.67 -35.71
N ALA A 586 -19.10 32.10 -34.65
CA ALA A 586 -18.27 33.30 -34.65
C ALA A 586 -16.85 33.02 -35.17
N ALA A 587 -16.12 34.07 -35.55
CA ALA A 587 -14.68 33.95 -35.78
C ALA A 587 -13.96 33.74 -34.44
N VAL A 588 -13.04 32.77 -34.40
CA VAL A 588 -12.23 32.42 -33.23
C VAL A 588 -10.75 32.43 -33.58
N THR A 589 -9.92 32.93 -32.67
CA THR A 589 -8.46 32.75 -32.70
C THR A 589 -8.01 32.01 -31.45
N THR A 590 -7.06 31.10 -31.58
CA THR A 590 -6.66 30.15 -30.51
C THR A 590 -5.15 30.12 -30.30
N THR A 591 -4.73 29.96 -29.05
CA THR A 591 -3.34 29.71 -28.66
C THR A 591 -3.24 28.34 -28.00
N ALA A 592 -2.44 27.45 -28.59
CA ALA A 592 -2.20 26.10 -28.10
C ALA A 592 -1.40 26.10 -26.78
N PRO A 593 -1.52 25.05 -25.93
CA PRO A 593 -0.82 24.99 -24.64
C PRO A 593 0.70 24.80 -24.77
N GLY A 594 1.17 24.32 -25.93
CA GLY A 594 2.59 24.04 -26.18
C GLY A 594 3.13 22.78 -25.50
N SER A 595 2.25 22.01 -24.84
CA SER A 595 2.54 20.73 -24.17
C SER A 595 2.59 19.53 -25.11
N TYR A 596 1.92 19.62 -26.26
CA TYR A 596 1.70 18.48 -27.17
C TYR A 596 3.01 17.85 -27.64
N ILE A 597 3.14 16.55 -27.41
CA ILE A 597 4.36 15.76 -27.65
C ILE A 597 4.55 15.37 -29.12
N GLY A 598 3.56 15.64 -29.98
CA GLY A 598 3.55 15.28 -31.39
C GLY A 598 2.96 13.89 -31.65
N SER A 599 2.68 13.62 -32.92
CA SER A 599 2.17 12.31 -33.35
C SER A 599 3.31 11.29 -33.48
N GLN A 600 3.02 10.05 -33.08
CA GLN A 600 3.91 8.89 -33.23
C GLN A 600 3.54 8.01 -34.44
N CYS A 601 2.64 8.47 -35.32
CA CYS A 601 2.09 7.66 -36.39
C CYS A 601 3.10 7.34 -37.50
N ASN A 602 3.35 6.04 -37.70
CA ASN A 602 4.03 5.47 -38.86
C ASN A 602 3.10 4.55 -39.68
N VAL A 603 1.78 4.67 -39.51
CA VAL A 603 0.76 3.86 -40.17
C VAL A 603 -0.30 4.72 -40.86
N VAL A 604 -0.87 4.20 -41.94
CA VAL A 604 -1.78 4.95 -42.83
C VAL A 604 -3.20 5.10 -42.27
N ALA A 605 -3.59 4.29 -41.27
CA ALA A 605 -4.91 4.31 -40.64
C ALA A 605 -4.80 3.98 -39.14
N PRO A 606 -4.66 4.98 -38.25
CA PRO A 606 -4.43 4.75 -36.83
C PRO A 606 -5.71 4.46 -36.02
N ASN A 607 -6.88 4.87 -36.51
CA ASN A 607 -8.17 4.71 -35.82
C ASN A 607 -8.76 3.27 -35.88
N ALA A 608 -7.95 2.24 -36.18
CA ALA A 608 -8.43 0.87 -36.24
C ALA A 608 -8.59 0.28 -34.82
N PRO A 609 -9.59 -0.59 -34.54
CA PRO A 609 -9.73 -1.21 -33.22
C PRO A 609 -8.60 -2.20 -32.92
N TYR A 610 -8.01 -2.12 -31.72
CA TYR A 610 -6.93 -3.01 -31.29
C TYR A 610 -7.27 -3.78 -30.02
N ARG A 611 -6.98 -5.09 -29.97
CA ARG A 611 -7.24 -5.95 -28.78
C ARG A 611 -6.25 -5.73 -27.63
N GLN A 612 -5.03 -5.34 -27.98
CA GLN A 612 -3.89 -4.95 -27.14
C GLN A 612 -3.16 -3.90 -27.97
N CYS A 613 -2.60 -2.87 -27.36
CA CYS A 613 -2.04 -1.74 -28.11
C CYS A 613 -0.76 -2.13 -28.88
N PRO A 614 -0.82 -2.38 -30.21
CA PRO A 614 0.23 -3.11 -30.94
C PRO A 614 1.15 -2.18 -31.74
N TYR A 615 0.86 -0.87 -31.77
CA TYR A 615 1.54 0.11 -32.61
C TYR A 615 2.54 0.99 -31.85
N HIS A 616 2.60 0.90 -30.53
CA HIS A 616 3.68 1.52 -29.76
C HIS A 616 4.96 0.69 -29.91
N ARG A 617 5.63 0.87 -31.05
CA ARG A 617 7.08 0.92 -31.05
C ARG A 617 7.48 2.17 -30.27
N GLU A 618 7.37 2.07 -28.94
CA GLU A 618 7.96 2.99 -27.97
C GLU A 618 9.36 3.35 -28.51
N ALA A 619 9.64 4.64 -28.71
CA ALA A 619 10.78 5.09 -29.50
C ALA A 619 12.05 4.33 -29.10
N ALA A 620 12.68 3.65 -30.08
CA ALA A 620 13.75 2.70 -29.80
C ALA A 620 14.89 3.41 -29.06
N LEU A 621 15.39 2.79 -27.98
CA LEU A 621 16.48 3.32 -27.16
C LEU A 621 17.79 3.25 -27.95
N ALA A 622 17.99 4.22 -28.84
CA ALA A 622 19.11 4.26 -29.78
C ALA A 622 20.43 4.69 -29.12
N TYR A 623 20.35 5.40 -27.98
CA TYR A 623 21.51 5.84 -27.22
C TYR A 623 21.38 5.41 -25.76
N ALA A 624 22.48 4.92 -25.19
CA ALA A 624 22.64 4.64 -23.77
C ALA A 624 23.93 5.29 -23.27
N THR A 625 23.88 6.00 -22.15
CA THR A 625 25.03 6.67 -21.54
C THR A 625 25.20 6.22 -20.11
N GLY A 626 26.34 5.58 -19.82
CA GLY A 626 26.74 5.22 -18.46
C GLY A 626 27.46 6.38 -17.77
N VAL A 627 27.07 6.66 -16.52
CA VAL A 627 27.66 7.66 -15.64
C VAL A 627 28.03 7.00 -14.32
N GLU A 628 29.32 7.01 -14.00
CA GLU A 628 29.84 6.46 -12.75
C GLU A 628 29.73 7.48 -11.61
N GLY A 629 29.50 6.98 -10.40
CA GLY A 629 29.59 7.74 -9.16
C GLY A 629 30.02 6.86 -7.98
N SER A 630 30.31 7.51 -6.85
CA SER A 630 30.65 6.85 -5.60
C SER A 630 29.95 7.52 -4.44
N ILE A 631 29.16 6.74 -3.71
CA ILE A 631 28.52 7.18 -2.46
C ILE A 631 29.49 6.95 -1.31
N ILE A 632 29.81 8.04 -0.60
CA ILE A 632 30.86 8.10 0.42
C ILE A 632 30.23 8.23 1.80
N ARG A 633 30.58 7.32 2.70
CA ARG A 633 30.25 7.39 4.12
C ARG A 633 31.29 8.23 4.86
N ARG A 634 30.81 9.08 5.76
CA ARG A 634 31.58 9.87 6.72
C ARG A 634 31.10 9.54 8.13
N GLN A 635 31.74 10.11 9.15
CA GLN A 635 31.43 9.82 10.56
C GLN A 635 29.96 10.05 10.96
N SER A 636 29.26 10.99 10.32
CA SER A 636 27.87 11.35 10.66
C SER A 636 26.94 11.53 9.46
N THR A 637 27.45 11.32 8.23
CA THR A 637 26.67 11.49 7.00
C THR A 637 27.09 10.50 5.91
N VAL A 638 26.21 10.29 4.94
CA VAL A 638 26.51 9.62 3.67
C VAL A 638 26.16 10.56 2.52
N SER A 639 27.03 10.68 1.51
CA SER A 639 26.80 11.57 0.38
C SER A 639 25.65 11.11 -0.51
N VAL A 640 25.09 12.04 -1.29
CA VAL A 640 24.11 11.77 -2.34
C VAL A 640 24.55 12.51 -3.60
N ASP A 641 24.57 11.80 -4.73
CA ASP A 641 25.06 12.31 -6.01
C ASP A 641 23.93 12.88 -6.87
N TYR A 642 24.21 14.00 -7.54
CA TYR A 642 23.31 14.62 -8.51
C TYR A 642 23.89 14.45 -9.92
N ILE A 643 23.06 13.97 -10.84
CA ILE A 643 23.38 13.73 -12.25
C ILE A 643 22.43 14.58 -13.10
N PRO A 644 22.79 15.84 -13.41
CA PRO A 644 21.99 16.70 -14.28
C PRO A 644 22.01 16.21 -15.73
N PHE A 645 20.86 16.24 -16.40
CA PHE A 645 20.76 15.97 -17.83
C PHE A 645 19.69 16.82 -18.54
N THR A 646 19.83 16.95 -19.85
CA THR A 646 18.89 17.68 -20.71
C THR A 646 18.31 16.77 -21.80
N LEU A 647 16.98 16.74 -21.88
CA LEU A 647 16.23 16.16 -22.99
C LEU A 647 15.97 17.23 -24.06
N PRO A 648 16.44 17.04 -25.32
CA PRO A 648 16.30 18.04 -26.38
C PRO A 648 14.88 18.14 -26.97
N ALA A 649 14.11 17.06 -26.85
CA ALA A 649 12.73 16.89 -27.29
C ALA A 649 11.97 16.06 -26.23
N PHE A 650 10.66 15.83 -26.42
CA PHE A 650 9.97 14.77 -25.68
C PHE A 650 10.62 13.42 -26.04
N ASN A 651 10.93 12.59 -25.04
CA ASN A 651 11.53 11.30 -25.29
C ASN A 651 11.16 10.29 -24.21
N ARG A 652 11.15 9.01 -24.56
CA ARG A 652 11.15 7.95 -23.55
C ARG A 652 12.57 7.82 -23.01
N ILE A 653 12.69 7.81 -21.69
CA ILE A 653 13.92 7.43 -21.01
C ILE A 653 13.76 6.12 -20.26
N THR A 654 14.85 5.37 -20.15
CA THR A 654 15.04 4.41 -19.06
C THR A 654 16.20 4.84 -18.18
N VAL A 655 16.08 4.60 -16.88
CA VAL A 655 17.16 4.77 -15.90
C VAL A 655 17.38 3.42 -15.24
N GLU A 656 18.62 2.96 -15.22
CA GLU A 656 19.09 1.78 -14.48
C GLU A 656 20.23 2.24 -13.59
N ILE A 657 20.25 1.81 -12.32
CA ILE A 657 21.43 1.96 -11.45
C ILE A 657 22.02 0.58 -11.19
N ALA A 658 23.18 0.28 -11.75
CA ALA A 658 23.90 -0.96 -11.45
C ALA A 658 24.89 -0.73 -10.30
N SER A 659 24.62 -1.31 -9.13
CA SER A 659 25.52 -1.27 -7.97
C SER A 659 25.58 -2.58 -7.20
N TYR A 660 24.44 -3.12 -6.77
CA TYR A 660 24.39 -4.18 -5.77
C TYR A 660 25.00 -5.50 -6.28
N GLY A 661 26.18 -5.84 -5.76
CA GLY A 661 27.06 -6.82 -6.36
C GLY A 661 26.75 -8.29 -6.08
N SER A 662 25.66 -8.64 -5.38
CA SER A 662 25.37 -10.04 -5.02
C SER A 662 23.89 -10.39 -5.08
N THR A 663 23.58 -11.66 -5.38
CA THR A 663 22.23 -12.24 -5.33
C THR A 663 21.99 -13.12 -4.11
N ASP A 664 23.05 -13.54 -3.41
CA ASP A 664 23.03 -14.54 -2.33
C ASP A 664 23.71 -14.05 -1.04
N GLY A 665 24.26 -12.83 -1.03
CA GLY A 665 25.01 -12.23 0.07
C GLY A 665 26.43 -12.81 0.28
N ASN A 666 26.84 -13.79 -0.53
CA ASN A 666 28.07 -14.56 -0.33
C ASN A 666 29.05 -14.43 -1.50
N ILE A 667 28.54 -14.40 -2.73
CA ILE A 667 29.32 -14.25 -3.97
C ILE A 667 29.09 -12.85 -4.52
N PHE A 668 30.18 -12.10 -4.75
CA PHE A 668 30.13 -10.72 -5.24
C PHE A 668 30.72 -10.59 -6.63
N MET A 669 29.99 -9.93 -7.54
CA MET A 669 30.33 -9.74 -8.95
C MET A 669 30.50 -8.27 -9.32
N ASP A 670 31.34 -8.00 -10.32
CA ASP A 670 31.52 -6.65 -10.88
C ASP A 670 30.39 -6.30 -11.85
N VAL A 671 29.40 -5.53 -11.39
CA VAL A 671 28.26 -5.08 -12.25
C VAL A 671 28.53 -3.75 -12.94
N ASN A 672 29.37 -2.91 -12.33
CA ASN A 672 29.60 -1.51 -12.73
C ASN A 672 30.91 -1.30 -13.51
N GLY A 673 31.81 -2.30 -13.56
CA GLY A 673 33.07 -2.30 -14.31
C GLY A 673 34.28 -1.77 -13.53
N ASN A 674 34.15 -1.65 -12.19
CA ASN A 674 35.10 -0.94 -11.33
C ASN A 674 36.04 -1.85 -10.52
N CYS A 675 36.14 -3.14 -10.86
CA CYS A 675 37.11 -4.10 -10.30
C CYS A 675 37.06 -4.29 -8.78
N GLN A 676 36.03 -3.78 -8.14
CA GLN A 676 35.89 -3.69 -6.71
C GLN A 676 34.46 -4.07 -6.39
N SER A 677 34.27 -4.92 -5.39
CA SER A 677 32.95 -5.20 -4.83
C SER A 677 32.39 -4.03 -4.03
N ALA A 678 32.84 -2.79 -4.26
CA ALA A 678 32.33 -1.62 -3.56
C ALA A 678 30.96 -1.26 -4.13
N TYR A 679 29.88 -1.53 -3.40
CA TYR A 679 28.49 -1.30 -3.82
C TYR A 679 27.67 -0.55 -2.76
N ILE A 680 26.47 -0.15 -3.15
CA ILE A 680 25.41 0.33 -2.28
C ILE A 680 24.13 -0.46 -2.58
N ASP A 681 23.24 -0.50 -1.60
CA ASP A 681 21.80 -0.70 -1.82
C ASP A 681 21.24 0.66 -2.26
N ALA A 682 20.72 0.79 -3.47
CA ALA A 682 20.68 2.08 -4.19
C ALA A 682 19.27 2.70 -4.24
N VAL A 683 19.12 3.94 -3.78
CA VAL A 683 17.88 4.72 -3.98
C VAL A 683 18.09 5.77 -5.07
N ALA A 684 17.15 5.85 -6.00
CA ALA A 684 17.14 6.81 -7.08
C ALA A 684 15.87 7.69 -7.05
N TYR A 685 16.06 9.01 -7.13
CA TYR A 685 14.98 9.98 -7.31
C TYR A 685 15.21 10.77 -8.59
N LEU A 686 14.18 10.94 -9.42
CA LEU A 686 14.23 11.77 -10.62
C LEU A 686 13.45 13.05 -10.40
N PHE A 687 14.09 14.20 -10.61
CA PHE A 687 13.47 15.52 -10.51
C PHE A 687 13.52 16.28 -11.84
N LYS A 688 12.56 17.17 -12.05
CA LYS A 688 12.66 18.25 -13.02
C LYS A 688 13.63 19.30 -12.48
N ALA A 689 14.53 19.82 -13.30
CA ALA A 689 15.51 20.78 -12.81
C ALA A 689 14.87 22.16 -12.62
N ASN A 690 15.10 22.75 -11.44
CA ASN A 690 14.58 24.04 -11.02
C ASN A 690 15.77 24.96 -10.68
N SER A 691 15.72 26.21 -11.15
CA SER A 691 16.80 27.19 -10.97
C SER A 691 16.96 27.67 -9.52
N ALA A 692 15.94 27.48 -8.68
CA ALA A 692 16.00 27.76 -7.24
C ALA A 692 16.62 26.62 -6.41
N GLY A 693 16.95 25.48 -7.03
CA GLY A 693 17.24 24.21 -6.34
C GLY A 693 16.07 23.25 -6.44
N LEU A 694 16.29 21.97 -6.08
CA LEU A 694 15.24 20.95 -6.13
C LEU A 694 14.32 21.07 -4.90
N SER A 695 13.03 20.77 -5.10
CA SER A 695 12.02 20.65 -4.05
C SER A 695 11.19 19.37 -4.23
N ALA A 696 10.37 19.01 -3.24
CA ALA A 696 9.44 17.88 -3.37
C ALA A 696 8.43 18.08 -4.51
N ALA A 697 8.08 19.32 -4.85
CA ALA A 697 7.23 19.66 -5.99
C ALA A 697 7.91 19.42 -7.35
N ASP A 698 9.24 19.30 -7.40
CA ASP A 698 9.98 19.00 -8.63
C ASP A 698 10.12 17.49 -8.88
N LEU A 699 9.66 16.63 -7.96
CA LEU A 699 9.82 15.19 -8.03
C LEU A 699 8.97 14.57 -9.15
N VAL A 700 9.64 13.92 -10.11
CA VAL A 700 9.04 13.24 -11.27
C VAL A 700 8.81 11.76 -11.00
N ASN A 701 9.75 11.07 -10.36
CA ASN A 701 9.64 9.65 -10.03
C ASN A 701 10.69 9.21 -8.99
N SER A 702 10.55 8.01 -8.43
CA SER A 702 11.50 7.42 -7.49
C SER A 702 11.50 5.90 -7.58
N GLY A 703 12.63 5.27 -7.26
CA GLY A 703 12.81 3.83 -7.23
C GLY A 703 13.92 3.43 -6.27
N ASP A 704 13.81 2.23 -5.71
CA ASP A 704 14.69 1.68 -4.68
C ASP A 704 14.99 0.23 -5.09
N ASP A 705 14.06 -0.68 -4.81
CA ASP A 705 14.02 -2.02 -5.41
C ASP A 705 13.33 -2.02 -6.79
N ASP A 706 13.66 -3.02 -7.60
CA ASP A 706 13.13 -3.30 -8.93
C ASP A 706 12.24 -4.56 -8.94
N ASP A 707 11.01 -4.46 -8.42
CA ASP A 707 10.07 -5.58 -8.22
C ASP A 707 9.79 -6.46 -9.44
N ASN A 708 10.02 -5.95 -10.65
CA ASN A 708 9.82 -6.69 -11.90
C ASN A 708 11.13 -7.23 -12.51
N PHE A 709 12.26 -7.20 -11.78
CA PHE A 709 13.62 -7.57 -12.22
C PHE A 709 13.68 -8.85 -13.08
N VAL A 710 12.99 -9.92 -12.66
CA VAL A 710 12.94 -11.22 -13.35
C VAL A 710 12.43 -11.12 -14.81
N LYS A 711 11.67 -10.07 -15.16
CA LYS A 711 11.14 -9.82 -16.51
C LYS A 711 12.10 -9.02 -17.41
N ARG A 712 13.24 -8.55 -16.88
CA ARG A 712 14.18 -7.63 -17.54
C ARG A 712 15.53 -8.29 -17.81
N THR A 713 15.63 -8.97 -18.95
CA THR A 713 16.79 -9.84 -19.32
C THR A 713 17.93 -9.15 -20.07
N HIS A 714 17.99 -7.80 -20.10
CA HIS A 714 18.88 -7.04 -21.00
C HIS A 714 19.69 -5.91 -20.31
N TYR A 715 19.89 -6.00 -19.00
CA TYR A 715 20.50 -4.95 -18.18
C TYR A 715 21.75 -5.45 -17.44
N ARG A 716 22.53 -4.54 -16.84
CA ARG A 716 23.77 -4.85 -16.10
C ARG A 716 23.54 -5.22 -14.64
N SER A 717 22.50 -4.66 -14.02
CA SER A 717 22.06 -5.03 -12.68
C SER A 717 21.79 -6.54 -12.59
N ILE A 718 22.23 -7.16 -11.50
CA ILE A 718 22.07 -8.61 -11.24
C ILE A 718 21.12 -8.90 -10.07
N SER A 719 20.76 -7.86 -9.32
CA SER A 719 19.94 -7.93 -8.12
C SER A 719 18.67 -7.11 -8.31
N PHE A 720 17.60 -7.48 -7.61
CA PHE A 720 16.40 -6.65 -7.54
C PHE A 720 16.63 -5.37 -6.69
N ARG A 721 17.75 -5.26 -5.96
CA ARG A 721 18.15 -4.08 -5.14
C ARG A 721 18.71 -2.88 -5.94
N ASP A 722 18.68 -2.99 -7.26
CA ASP A 722 19.22 -2.01 -8.18
C ASP A 722 18.03 -1.35 -8.91
N PRO A 723 17.73 -0.06 -8.68
CA PRO A 723 16.50 0.57 -9.15
C PRO A 723 16.45 0.75 -10.67
N PHE A 724 15.23 0.59 -11.21
CA PHE A 724 14.93 0.81 -12.63
C PHE A 724 13.70 1.71 -12.82
N MET A 725 13.78 2.65 -13.76
CA MET A 725 12.66 3.51 -14.19
C MET A 725 12.48 3.46 -15.71
N SER A 726 11.25 3.57 -16.20
CA SER A 726 10.91 3.75 -17.63
C SER A 726 9.79 4.79 -17.74
N LEU A 727 10.10 5.97 -18.26
CA LEU A 727 9.21 7.14 -18.25
C LEU A 727 9.22 7.85 -19.60
N ALA A 728 8.13 8.53 -19.96
CA ALA A 728 8.08 9.38 -21.14
C ALA A 728 8.09 10.86 -20.72
N LEU A 729 9.18 11.58 -20.99
CA LEU A 729 9.43 12.89 -20.41
C LEU A 729 9.41 13.99 -21.46
N PRO A 730 8.77 15.15 -21.20
CA PRO A 730 8.83 16.29 -22.09
C PRO A 730 10.25 16.88 -22.15
N LYS A 731 10.51 17.63 -23.22
CA LYS A 731 11.71 18.45 -23.38
C LYS A 731 11.98 19.26 -22.10
N GLY A 732 13.21 19.20 -21.58
CA GLY A 732 13.53 19.89 -20.35
C GLY A 732 14.88 19.51 -19.76
N ASN A 733 15.20 20.17 -18.66
CA ASN A 733 16.33 19.83 -17.80
C ASN A 733 15.81 19.00 -16.63
N TYR A 734 16.58 17.98 -16.24
CA TYR A 734 16.26 17.02 -15.19
C TYR A 734 17.49 16.75 -14.33
N VAL A 735 17.27 16.23 -13.14
CA VAL A 735 18.34 15.77 -12.25
C VAL A 735 17.95 14.38 -11.74
N LEU A 736 18.77 13.39 -12.08
CA LEU A 736 18.73 12.09 -11.42
C LEU A 736 19.59 12.20 -10.15
N VAL A 737 19.00 11.87 -9.01
CA VAL A 737 19.62 11.88 -7.68
C VAL A 737 19.81 10.43 -7.26
N VAL A 738 21.04 10.06 -6.91
CA VAL A 738 21.40 8.69 -6.50
C VAL A 738 22.01 8.73 -5.11
N GLY A 739 21.52 7.90 -4.21
CA GLY A 739 22.10 7.68 -2.88
C GLY A 739 21.89 6.24 -2.44
N ARG A 740 22.04 5.97 -1.14
CA ARG A 740 21.96 4.61 -0.59
C ARG A 740 20.82 4.44 0.41
N TYR A 741 20.21 3.25 0.42
CA TYR A 741 19.10 2.91 1.30
C TYR A 741 19.48 2.94 2.79
N PRO A 742 18.64 3.51 3.68
CA PRO A 742 17.46 4.31 3.40
C PRO A 742 17.85 5.74 3.01
N LEU A 743 17.20 6.29 2.00
CA LEU A 743 17.31 7.70 1.61
C LEU A 743 15.92 8.32 1.66
N SER A 744 15.73 9.39 2.44
CA SER A 744 14.47 10.15 2.41
C SER A 744 14.46 11.15 1.25
N LEU A 745 13.27 11.61 0.85
CA LEU A 745 13.14 12.69 -0.13
C LEU A 745 13.85 13.99 0.32
N GLU A 746 13.83 14.27 1.63
CA GLU A 746 14.51 15.42 2.23
C GLU A 746 16.03 15.27 2.16
N ASP A 747 16.59 14.11 2.54
CA ASP A 747 18.03 13.80 2.44
C ASP A 747 18.50 13.83 0.97
N ALA A 748 17.65 13.35 0.04
CA ALA A 748 17.90 13.41 -1.39
C ALA A 748 18.02 14.87 -1.86
N ILE A 749 17.05 15.72 -1.52
CA ILE A 749 17.07 17.17 -1.83
C ILE A 749 18.26 17.89 -1.15
N ALA A 750 18.64 17.47 0.05
CA ALA A 750 19.75 18.03 0.82
C ALA A 750 21.15 17.59 0.34
N ARG A 751 21.26 16.65 -0.61
CA ARG A 751 22.51 16.02 -1.07
C ARG A 751 23.29 15.23 -0.01
N THR A 752 22.66 14.90 1.11
CA THR A 752 23.30 14.20 2.23
C THR A 752 22.27 13.47 3.06
N SER A 753 22.58 12.24 3.48
CA SER A 753 21.77 11.50 4.45
C SER A 753 22.48 11.40 5.80
N SER A 754 21.73 11.56 6.88
CA SER A 754 22.19 11.30 8.26
C SER A 754 21.56 10.04 8.88
N THR A 755 20.57 9.46 8.22
CA THR A 755 19.85 8.26 8.66
C THR A 755 20.72 7.01 8.47
N SER A 756 20.76 6.08 9.43
CA SER A 756 21.37 4.73 9.29
C SER A 756 22.85 4.64 8.86
N VAL A 757 23.64 5.72 9.02
CA VAL A 757 25.08 5.85 8.63
C VAL A 757 25.96 4.66 9.04
N ASP A 758 25.65 4.01 10.16
CA ASP A 758 26.42 2.89 10.72
C ASP A 758 25.81 1.50 10.50
N LYS A 759 24.58 1.40 10.00
CA LYS A 759 23.83 0.13 9.92
C LYS A 759 23.55 -0.33 8.49
N LEU A 760 23.24 0.60 7.61
CA LEU A 760 22.94 0.38 6.19
C LEU A 760 23.80 1.40 5.45
N THR A 761 25.00 0.98 5.10
CA THR A 761 26.08 1.85 4.63
C THR A 761 26.73 1.20 3.42
N PRO A 762 27.53 1.92 2.60
CA PRO A 762 28.22 1.29 1.49
C PRO A 762 29.02 0.07 1.94
N GLU A 763 29.11 -0.95 1.09
CA GLU A 763 29.73 -2.22 1.44
C GLU A 763 30.78 -2.63 0.41
N SER A 764 31.70 -3.50 0.84
CA SER A 764 32.64 -4.19 -0.02
C SER A 764 32.80 -5.63 0.45
N CYS A 765 32.47 -6.61 -0.39
CA CYS A 765 32.49 -8.04 -0.07
C CYS A 765 31.71 -8.36 1.23
N GLY A 766 30.44 -7.94 1.32
CA GLY A 766 29.58 -8.20 2.49
C GLY A 766 30.01 -7.50 3.79
N LYS A 767 30.93 -6.54 3.73
CA LYS A 767 31.47 -5.81 4.88
C LYS A 767 31.34 -4.31 4.69
N LYS A 768 31.09 -3.58 5.77
CA LYS A 768 30.97 -2.12 5.75
C LYS A 768 32.22 -1.48 5.15
N SER A 769 31.99 -0.51 4.28
CA SER A 769 32.98 0.25 3.52
C SER A 769 32.72 1.74 3.69
N ASP A 770 33.77 2.56 3.56
CA ASP A 770 33.61 4.01 3.53
C ASP A 770 33.14 4.53 2.16
N ARG A 771 33.08 3.65 1.13
CA ARG A 771 32.55 3.96 -0.20
C ARG A 771 31.86 2.77 -0.89
N GLY A 772 30.91 3.08 -1.76
CA GLY A 772 30.29 2.14 -2.70
C GLY A 772 30.12 2.80 -4.05
N ASN A 773 30.32 2.04 -5.13
CA ASN A 773 30.34 2.54 -6.50
C ASN A 773 29.07 2.12 -7.23
N TYR A 774 28.58 2.97 -8.13
CA TYR A 774 27.44 2.66 -8.98
C TYR A 774 27.70 3.13 -10.41
N LEU A 775 26.96 2.54 -11.35
CA LEU A 775 26.88 2.96 -12.74
C LEU A 775 25.42 3.28 -13.07
N ALA A 776 25.10 4.56 -13.23
CA ALA A 776 23.79 5.00 -13.70
C ALA A 776 23.76 4.97 -15.23
N ILE A 777 22.81 4.25 -15.82
CA ILE A 777 22.67 4.08 -17.26
C ILE A 777 21.37 4.74 -17.69
N LEU A 778 21.50 5.87 -18.40
CA LEU A 778 20.36 6.60 -18.94
C LEU A 778 20.28 6.32 -20.45
N SER A 779 19.14 5.79 -20.91
CA SER A 779 18.92 5.44 -22.31
C SER A 779 17.69 6.13 -22.90
N SER A 780 17.74 6.51 -24.18
CA SER A 780 16.68 7.25 -24.89
C SER A 780 16.82 7.14 -26.42
N ALA A 781 15.81 7.60 -27.16
CA ALA A 781 15.87 7.61 -28.63
C ALA A 781 16.77 8.73 -29.20
N ASP A 782 16.86 9.87 -28.52
CA ASP A 782 17.79 10.97 -28.84
C ASP A 782 19.01 10.94 -27.92
N LYS A 783 20.12 11.53 -28.37
CA LYS A 783 21.30 11.70 -27.52
C LYS A 783 21.05 12.77 -26.45
N MET A 784 21.17 12.38 -25.18
CA MET A 784 21.09 13.28 -24.03
C MET A 784 22.44 13.96 -23.73
N ASN A 785 22.38 15.21 -23.26
CA ASN A 785 23.52 15.85 -22.61
C ASN A 785 23.44 15.54 -21.12
N ILE A 786 24.40 14.77 -20.58
CA ILE A 786 24.43 14.34 -19.18
C ILE A 786 25.74 14.78 -18.53
N THR A 787 25.67 15.27 -17.30
CA THR A 787 26.83 15.73 -16.52
C THR A 787 27.17 14.72 -15.42
N SER A 788 28.42 14.25 -15.37
CA SER A 788 28.91 13.37 -14.30
C SER A 788 28.87 14.08 -12.93
N PRO A 789 28.52 13.36 -11.84
CA PRO A 789 28.57 13.90 -10.47
C PRO A 789 30.00 14.18 -9.99
N ARG A 790 31.03 13.66 -10.67
CA ARG A 790 32.46 13.77 -10.32
C ARG A 790 32.83 13.20 -8.94
N SER A 791 31.98 12.34 -8.37
CA SER A 791 32.18 11.64 -7.11
C SER A 791 33.02 10.36 -7.23
N PHE A 792 33.08 9.77 -8.43
CA PHE A 792 33.65 8.45 -8.66
C PHE A 792 35.09 8.28 -8.14
N SER A 793 35.30 7.25 -7.33
CA SER A 793 36.54 6.89 -6.66
C SER A 793 36.82 5.39 -6.81
N GLY A 794 37.44 5.01 -7.93
CA GLY A 794 37.75 3.63 -8.26
C GLY A 794 38.71 3.50 -9.44
N SER A 795 38.83 2.28 -9.98
CA SER A 795 39.62 1.96 -11.16
C SER A 795 38.79 1.10 -12.10
N ARG A 796 38.80 1.37 -13.41
CA ARG A 796 38.07 0.57 -14.41
C ARG A 796 38.87 -0.66 -14.86
N CYS A 797 38.20 -1.77 -15.16
CA CYS A 797 38.80 -2.94 -15.81
C CYS A 797 38.01 -3.33 -17.07
N PRO A 798 38.65 -3.43 -18.25
CA PRO A 798 37.96 -3.74 -19.50
C PRO A 798 37.29 -5.13 -19.59
N SER A 799 37.55 -6.04 -18.65
CA SER A 799 37.27 -7.48 -18.83
C SER A 799 36.72 -8.22 -17.60
N SER A 800 36.25 -7.49 -16.58
CA SER A 800 35.77 -8.09 -15.32
C SER A 800 34.25 -8.05 -15.11
N VAL A 801 33.50 -7.31 -15.92
CA VAL A 801 32.03 -7.21 -15.79
C VAL A 801 31.39 -8.61 -15.80
N GLY A 802 30.51 -8.88 -14.83
CA GLY A 802 29.85 -10.17 -14.63
C GLY A 802 30.74 -11.28 -14.08
N LYS A 803 31.98 -10.99 -13.67
CA LYS A 803 32.86 -11.93 -12.97
C LYS A 803 32.82 -11.70 -11.48
N GLN A 804 33.02 -12.78 -10.73
CA GLN A 804 33.24 -12.74 -9.29
C GLN A 804 34.51 -11.93 -8.95
N VAL A 805 34.38 -11.01 -8.00
CA VAL A 805 35.45 -10.16 -7.46
C VAL A 805 35.93 -10.68 -6.11
N CYS A 806 35.02 -11.22 -5.29
CA CYS A 806 35.32 -11.77 -3.96
C CYS A 806 34.18 -12.66 -3.43
N THR A 807 34.38 -13.19 -2.22
CA THR A 807 33.34 -13.73 -1.34
C THR A 807 33.28 -12.92 -0.05
N ALA A 808 32.17 -13.04 0.70
CA ALA A 808 32.02 -12.47 2.05
C ALA A 808 33.14 -12.92 3.02
#